data_AF-A0A2S7X416-F1
#
_entry.id   AF-A0A2S7X416-F1
#
_cell.length_a   1.000
_cell.length_b   1.000
_cell.length_c   1.000
_cell.angle_alpha   90.00
_cell.angle_beta   90.00
_cell.angle_gamma   90.00
#
_symmetry.space_group_name_H-M   'P 1'
#
loop_
_entity.id
_entity.type
_entity.pdbx_description
1 polymer ?
#
loop_
_entity_poly.entity_id
_entity_poly.type
_entity_poly.pdbx_seq_one_letter_code
_entity_poly.pdbx_strand_id
1 'polypeptide(L)'
;MTNLVTKAQCSFTDRYALKKRKTINISEFEFRNYNEDTDFNVINQWLSLSYSKYWGMNDLSTKARKAELKNTDHKFGLVGIKHGKILFYTELYHPEKDEIGGHYPVHEGDCGMHLIIAPVDIPEHGLSQKVITAISSLILEHLSFTRLVVEPDINNEKVHRLNHSVGIEYSQIVPLISKTAKLGFATKYQFLQSQGKVSPMKNSNKKPSLSLATSHLTAEYWQKANQHLIAKMITELSHEQIITPQKLDDESNTEVASWHITFNLDSGTSEYLFRARQYQLDHLLVEPQSICCTKDDKPQPLDAISFILSCRHLLEITDALLPTYLEEITSTLYSKAYKLMHQHKTADQLATASYQEIEAAMTEGHPVFIANNGRIGFDMLDHVEFSPESGQPLNLQWIAVLREKTSFAAIESLNYDTLIFDELGESQLNAFNQQLSLLGLEPSHYYLMPIHPWQWREKVSRIFAADIANQYLVPLGTTEDKYQAQQSIRTFFNLSSPEKCYVKTALSILNMGFMRGLSPYYMSRTPAINTFIANLIEDDPYFTKKQFFVLKEIAAIGYHHDYYEQATQTDSPYKKMLSSLWRESPYAPDQHGNVLVKKQQKLMTMAALLHIDEQGKSLISALMADSPLSDHQWLKQYMDLYLHPLLHSFFAYDLVFMPHGENLILVLEDNVPVKIIMKDIGEEVAILNGEKTLPSDMTCLAVELEEPMKLNYILLDIFDCIFRFIAPLLDQQTEVSESDFWEIVSNSVKDYQQEHPQFNAKYQRYDLYCSTFARTCLNRIQLNNNQQMIDLEDREKNLRFAEDIANPLALFAETHRIT
;
A
#
# COMPACT_ATOMS: atom_id res chain seq x y z
N MET A 1 4.81 31.25 -36.30
CA MET A 1 3.73 30.23 -36.27
C MET A 1 3.19 29.95 -37.68
N THR A 2 4.05 29.49 -38.60
CA THR A 2 3.66 29.24 -40.01
C THR A 2 4.20 27.92 -40.55
N ASN A 3 4.64 27.01 -39.67
CA ASN A 3 5.06 25.64 -40.01
C ASN A 3 4.37 24.54 -39.18
N LEU A 4 3.37 24.90 -38.36
CA LEU A 4 2.63 23.94 -37.51
C LEU A 4 1.23 23.57 -38.06
N VAL A 5 0.77 24.22 -39.13
CA VAL A 5 -0.61 24.05 -39.65
C VAL A 5 -0.70 23.01 -40.79
N THR A 6 0.40 22.42 -41.25
CA THR A 6 0.39 21.40 -42.33
C THR A 6 0.51 19.95 -41.87
N LYS A 7 0.60 19.67 -40.56
CA LYS A 7 0.66 18.28 -40.05
C LYS A 7 -0.71 17.64 -39.75
N ALA A 8 -1.81 18.38 -39.91
CA ALA A 8 -3.16 17.95 -39.54
C ALA A 8 -3.93 17.19 -40.64
N GLN A 9 -3.29 16.72 -41.71
CA GLN A 9 -3.99 16.03 -42.83
C GLN A 9 -3.23 14.84 -43.44
N CYS A 10 -2.29 14.23 -42.72
CA CYS A 10 -1.60 13.03 -43.21
C CYS A 10 -2.21 11.79 -42.52
N SER A 11 -2.80 10.88 -43.30
CA SER A 11 -3.41 9.65 -42.77
C SER A 11 -2.35 8.71 -42.14
N PHE A 12 -2.77 7.72 -41.34
CA PHE A 12 -1.85 6.73 -40.75
C PHE A 12 -1.06 6.02 -41.85
N THR A 13 -1.76 5.63 -42.92
CA THR A 13 -1.13 5.00 -44.09
C THR A 13 -0.16 5.95 -44.79
N ASP A 14 -0.51 7.22 -45.00
CA ASP A 14 0.40 8.19 -45.62
C ASP A 14 1.65 8.46 -44.76
N ARG A 15 1.52 8.38 -43.43
CA ARG A 15 2.64 8.55 -42.49
C ARG A 15 3.61 7.38 -42.52
N TYR A 16 3.10 6.15 -42.50
CA TYR A 16 3.90 4.97 -42.15
C TYR A 16 4.08 3.96 -43.28
N ALA A 17 3.24 3.96 -44.31
CA ALA A 17 3.45 3.10 -45.47
C ALA A 17 4.75 3.47 -46.18
N LEU A 18 5.44 2.46 -46.73
CA LEU A 18 6.70 2.70 -47.40
C LEU A 18 6.47 3.56 -48.65
N LYS A 19 7.34 4.55 -48.90
CA LYS A 19 7.24 5.32 -50.14
C LYS A 19 7.31 4.39 -51.35
N LYS A 20 6.55 4.69 -52.42
CA LYS A 20 6.46 3.85 -53.63
C LYS A 20 7.86 3.46 -54.13
N ARG A 21 8.11 2.15 -54.29
CA ARG A 21 9.40 1.52 -54.68
C ARG A 21 10.50 1.49 -53.60
N LYS A 22 10.23 1.90 -52.36
CA LYS A 22 11.16 1.75 -51.24
C LYS A 22 10.96 0.37 -50.60
N THR A 23 12.06 -0.34 -50.38
CA THR A 23 12.08 -1.57 -49.58
C THR A 23 12.92 -1.34 -48.32
N ILE A 24 12.62 -2.09 -47.27
CA ILE A 24 13.41 -2.09 -46.02
C ILE A 24 13.90 -3.52 -45.82
N ASN A 25 15.20 -3.70 -45.65
CA ASN A 25 15.79 -4.99 -45.35
C ASN A 25 16.01 -5.11 -43.84
N ILE A 26 15.45 -6.14 -43.22
CA ILE A 26 15.64 -6.46 -41.80
C ILE A 26 15.99 -7.93 -41.70
N SER A 27 17.16 -8.22 -41.15
CA SER A 27 17.73 -9.56 -41.10
C SER A 27 17.78 -10.19 -42.51
N GLU A 28 17.10 -11.30 -42.73
CA GLU A 28 17.07 -12.06 -44.00
C GLU A 28 15.83 -11.75 -44.87
N PHE A 29 15.03 -10.74 -44.48
CA PHE A 29 13.77 -10.41 -45.15
C PHE A 29 13.78 -9.01 -45.76
N GLU A 30 13.30 -8.91 -46.99
CA GLU A 30 12.98 -7.67 -47.67
C GLU A 30 11.51 -7.34 -47.48
N PHE A 31 11.21 -6.17 -46.91
CA PHE A 31 9.87 -5.64 -46.71
C PHE A 31 9.53 -4.64 -47.80
N ARG A 32 8.37 -4.81 -48.43
CA ARG A 32 7.76 -3.82 -49.32
C ARG A 32 6.26 -3.73 -49.12
N ASN A 33 5.66 -2.63 -49.55
CA ASN A 33 4.20 -2.51 -49.59
C ASN A 33 3.59 -3.66 -50.39
N TYR A 34 2.50 -4.19 -49.84
CA TYR A 34 1.60 -5.09 -50.54
C TYR A 34 1.07 -4.41 -51.81
N ASN A 35 1.17 -5.13 -52.92
CA ASN A 35 0.62 -4.72 -54.20
C ASN A 35 -0.50 -5.69 -54.58
N GLU A 36 -1.73 -5.19 -54.55
CA GLU A 36 -2.94 -5.96 -54.84
C GLU A 36 -2.88 -6.69 -56.19
N ASP A 37 -2.32 -6.08 -57.23
CA ASP A 37 -2.31 -6.66 -58.57
C ASP A 37 -1.37 -7.88 -58.68
N THR A 38 -0.27 -7.87 -57.90
CA THR A 38 0.78 -8.89 -58.01
C THR A 38 0.78 -9.90 -56.87
N ASP A 39 0.35 -9.50 -55.68
CA ASP A 39 0.53 -10.27 -54.45
C ASP A 39 -0.78 -10.93 -53.97
N PHE A 40 -1.94 -10.34 -54.30
CA PHE A 40 -3.23 -10.79 -53.79
C PHE A 40 -3.47 -12.27 -54.01
N ASN A 41 -3.17 -12.79 -55.21
CA ASN A 41 -3.43 -14.19 -55.53
C ASN A 41 -2.66 -15.15 -54.61
N VAL A 42 -1.43 -14.78 -54.23
CA VAL A 42 -0.59 -15.57 -53.32
C VAL A 42 -1.15 -15.52 -51.90
N ILE A 43 -1.46 -14.32 -51.39
CA ILE A 43 -1.98 -14.15 -50.02
C ILE A 43 -3.38 -14.75 -49.86
N ASN A 44 -4.23 -14.61 -50.88
CA ASN A 44 -5.57 -15.21 -50.90
C ASN A 44 -5.52 -16.74 -50.84
N GLN A 45 -4.52 -17.37 -51.46
CA GLN A 45 -4.33 -18.81 -51.33
C GLN A 45 -4.08 -19.19 -49.87
N TRP A 46 -3.26 -18.45 -49.14
CA TRP A 46 -2.94 -18.72 -47.74
C TRP A 46 -4.15 -18.56 -46.82
N LEU A 47 -4.90 -17.46 -47.00
CA LEU A 47 -6.11 -17.16 -46.24
C LEU A 47 -7.28 -18.11 -46.50
N SER A 48 -7.18 -18.93 -47.56
CA SER A 48 -8.16 -19.97 -47.88
C SER A 48 -7.87 -21.32 -47.22
N LEU A 49 -6.66 -21.53 -46.67
CA LEU A 49 -6.25 -22.79 -46.06
C LEU A 49 -6.64 -22.87 -44.58
N SER A 50 -6.93 -24.06 -44.08
CA SER A 50 -7.46 -24.26 -42.71
C SER A 50 -6.54 -23.77 -41.57
N TYR A 51 -5.24 -23.63 -41.82
CA TYR A 51 -4.31 -23.12 -40.80
C TYR A 51 -4.50 -21.63 -40.49
N SER A 52 -5.10 -20.86 -41.41
CA SER A 52 -5.36 -19.43 -41.22
C SER A 52 -6.63 -19.15 -40.41
N LYS A 53 -7.27 -20.17 -39.81
CA LYS A 53 -8.57 -20.04 -39.09
C LYS A 53 -8.62 -18.88 -38.09
N TYR A 54 -7.51 -18.59 -37.40
CA TYR A 54 -7.42 -17.52 -36.41
C TYR A 54 -7.29 -16.11 -37.01
N TRP A 55 -7.13 -15.99 -38.34
CA TRP A 55 -7.21 -14.73 -39.08
C TRP A 55 -8.64 -14.29 -39.35
N GLY A 56 -9.61 -15.20 -39.24
CA GLY A 56 -11.03 -14.89 -39.40
C GLY A 56 -11.52 -14.66 -40.85
N MET A 57 -10.72 -15.02 -41.87
CA MET A 57 -11.08 -14.81 -43.29
C MET A 57 -11.37 -16.09 -44.08
N ASN A 58 -11.34 -17.26 -43.45
CA ASN A 58 -11.50 -18.55 -44.14
C ASN A 58 -12.85 -18.68 -44.86
N ASP A 59 -13.93 -18.13 -44.30
CA ASP A 59 -15.28 -18.26 -44.85
C ASP A 59 -15.66 -17.13 -45.84
N LEU A 60 -14.74 -16.19 -46.09
CA LEU A 60 -14.96 -15.09 -47.01
C LEU A 60 -14.76 -15.51 -48.48
N SER A 61 -15.59 -14.98 -49.38
CA SER A 61 -15.36 -15.09 -50.83
C SER A 61 -14.05 -14.40 -51.24
N THR A 62 -13.45 -14.81 -52.37
CA THR A 62 -12.26 -14.14 -52.92
C THR A 62 -12.45 -12.63 -53.07
N LYS A 63 -13.66 -12.18 -53.47
CA LYS A 63 -13.99 -10.76 -53.59
C LYS A 63 -13.99 -10.05 -52.23
N ALA A 64 -14.51 -10.70 -51.18
CA ALA A 64 -14.54 -10.16 -49.83
C ALA A 64 -13.14 -10.09 -49.21
N ARG A 65 -12.33 -11.15 -49.32
CA ARG A 65 -10.92 -11.11 -48.88
C ARG A 65 -10.12 -10.01 -49.60
N LYS A 66 -10.40 -9.79 -50.88
CA LYS A 66 -9.78 -8.71 -51.65
C LYS A 66 -10.13 -7.33 -51.11
N ALA A 67 -11.38 -7.13 -50.68
CA ALA A 67 -11.81 -5.88 -50.07
C ALA A 67 -11.17 -5.67 -48.68
N GLU A 68 -11.07 -6.72 -47.88
CA GLU A 68 -10.47 -6.65 -46.54
C GLU A 68 -8.97 -6.31 -46.55
N LEU A 69 -8.19 -6.87 -47.48
CA LEU A 69 -6.76 -6.60 -47.60
C LEU A 69 -6.43 -5.26 -48.27
N LYS A 70 -7.45 -4.49 -48.67
CA LYS A 70 -7.24 -3.21 -49.35
C LYS A 70 -6.74 -2.18 -48.34
N ASN A 71 -5.64 -1.50 -48.67
CA ASN A 71 -5.14 -0.38 -47.87
C ASN A 71 -6.21 0.71 -47.75
N THR A 72 -6.36 1.26 -46.55
CA THR A 72 -7.23 2.39 -46.22
C THR A 72 -6.39 3.52 -45.63
N ASP A 73 -7.02 4.59 -45.16
CA ASP A 73 -6.33 5.69 -44.46
C ASP A 73 -5.77 5.26 -43.08
N HIS A 74 -6.31 4.20 -42.48
CA HIS A 74 -5.96 3.74 -41.13
C HIS A 74 -5.28 2.37 -41.07
N LYS A 75 -5.13 1.67 -42.21
CA LYS A 75 -4.41 0.40 -42.28
C LYS A 75 -3.72 0.17 -43.62
N PHE A 76 -2.60 -0.53 -43.59
CA PHE A 76 -1.89 -0.93 -44.80
C PHE A 76 -1.15 -2.27 -44.64
N GLY A 77 -1.01 -2.98 -45.75
CA GLY A 77 -0.31 -4.27 -45.82
C GLY A 77 1.15 -4.16 -46.26
N LEU A 78 1.98 -5.02 -45.69
CA LEU A 78 3.37 -5.24 -46.09
C LEU A 78 3.59 -6.73 -46.38
N VAL A 79 4.45 -7.01 -47.36
CA VAL A 79 4.91 -8.37 -47.65
C VAL A 79 6.39 -8.51 -47.32
N GLY A 80 6.74 -9.65 -46.72
CA GLY A 80 8.11 -10.05 -46.45
C GLY A 80 8.61 -11.07 -47.48
N ILE A 81 9.77 -10.79 -48.08
CA ILE A 81 10.36 -11.58 -49.16
C ILE A 81 11.70 -12.17 -48.72
N LYS A 82 11.93 -13.45 -49.00
CA LYS A 82 13.23 -14.14 -48.84
C LYS A 82 13.53 -14.92 -50.12
N HIS A 83 14.73 -14.76 -50.67
CA HIS A 83 15.14 -15.38 -51.94
C HIS A 83 14.16 -15.14 -53.11
N GLY A 84 13.57 -13.95 -53.21
CA GLY A 84 12.64 -13.58 -54.28
C GLY A 84 11.22 -14.16 -54.16
N LYS A 85 10.90 -14.86 -53.07
CA LYS A 85 9.55 -15.38 -52.79
C LYS A 85 8.91 -14.67 -51.61
N ILE A 86 7.61 -14.40 -51.71
CA ILE A 86 6.81 -13.85 -50.60
C ILE A 86 6.63 -14.95 -49.55
N LEU A 87 7.04 -14.67 -48.32
CA LEU A 87 7.00 -15.61 -47.19
C LEU A 87 5.99 -15.25 -46.10
N PHE A 88 5.63 -13.99 -45.95
CA PHE A 88 4.61 -13.58 -45.01
C PHE A 88 3.96 -12.26 -45.44
N TYR A 89 2.77 -12.04 -44.92
CA TYR A 89 2.03 -10.79 -45.02
C TYR A 89 1.75 -10.29 -43.60
N THR A 90 1.94 -8.99 -43.39
CA THR A 90 1.57 -8.32 -42.14
C THR A 90 0.74 -7.08 -42.45
N GLU A 91 -0.37 -6.92 -41.73
CA GLU A 91 -1.22 -5.73 -41.77
C GLU A 91 -0.90 -4.89 -40.54
N LEU A 92 -0.63 -3.60 -40.76
CA LEU A 92 -0.45 -2.62 -39.68
C LEU A 92 -1.63 -1.66 -39.70
N TYR A 93 -2.20 -1.36 -38.53
CA TYR A 93 -3.36 -0.49 -38.40
C TYR A 93 -3.29 0.41 -37.18
N HIS A 94 -4.05 1.51 -37.22
CA HIS A 94 -4.24 2.40 -36.08
C HIS A 94 -5.30 1.81 -35.14
N PRO A 95 -4.97 1.42 -33.89
CA PRO A 95 -5.90 0.70 -33.02
C PRO A 95 -7.20 1.44 -32.72
N GLU A 96 -7.17 2.78 -32.62
CA GLU A 96 -8.38 3.61 -32.40
C GLU A 96 -9.42 3.51 -33.52
N LYS A 97 -9.03 3.05 -34.72
CA LYS A 97 -9.93 2.88 -35.87
C LYS A 97 -10.37 1.43 -36.07
N ASP A 98 -10.00 0.55 -35.15
CA ASP A 98 -10.34 -0.86 -35.13
C ASP A 98 -11.11 -1.20 -33.84
N GLU A 99 -11.78 -2.35 -33.79
CA GLU A 99 -12.59 -2.79 -32.65
C GLU A 99 -11.78 -2.78 -31.34
N ILE A 100 -10.49 -3.15 -31.43
CA ILE A 100 -9.61 -3.24 -30.27
C ILE A 100 -9.43 -1.90 -29.54
N GLY A 101 -9.57 -0.76 -30.23
CA GLY A 101 -9.45 0.57 -29.64
C GLY A 101 -10.55 0.90 -28.63
N GLY A 102 -11.67 0.18 -28.63
CA GLY A 102 -12.73 0.31 -27.63
C GLY A 102 -12.42 -0.38 -26.30
N HIS A 103 -11.36 -1.19 -26.24
CA HIS A 103 -11.04 -2.03 -25.08
C HIS A 103 -9.86 -1.52 -24.25
N TYR A 104 -9.12 -0.51 -24.70
CA TYR A 104 -8.03 0.09 -23.95
C TYR A 104 -7.80 1.55 -24.38
N PRO A 105 -7.22 2.42 -23.53
CA PRO A 105 -6.89 3.79 -23.93
C PRO A 105 -5.76 3.79 -24.96
N VAL A 106 -6.12 4.02 -26.23
CA VAL A 106 -5.16 4.10 -27.34
C VAL A 106 -4.28 5.34 -27.17
N HIS A 107 -2.96 5.17 -27.27
CA HIS A 107 -2.00 6.28 -27.18
C HIS A 107 -1.42 6.63 -28.56
N GLU A 108 -0.95 7.87 -28.71
CA GLU A 108 -0.20 8.25 -29.90
C GLU A 108 1.08 7.39 -30.03
N GLY A 109 1.25 6.77 -31.20
CA GLY A 109 2.37 5.87 -31.47
C GLY A 109 2.09 4.38 -31.22
N ASP A 110 0.86 4.02 -30.84
CA ASP A 110 0.39 2.64 -30.87
C ASP A 110 0.22 2.13 -32.32
N CYS A 111 0.59 0.88 -32.55
CA CYS A 111 0.44 0.21 -33.83
C CYS A 111 -0.07 -1.21 -33.63
N GLY A 112 -1.27 -1.49 -34.16
CA GLY A 112 -1.82 -2.83 -34.22
C GLY A 112 -1.20 -3.63 -35.36
N MET A 113 -1.07 -4.94 -35.18
CA MET A 113 -0.45 -5.82 -36.16
C MET A 113 -1.19 -7.16 -36.28
N HIS A 114 -1.47 -7.56 -37.53
CA HIS A 114 -1.77 -8.95 -37.87
C HIS A 114 -0.63 -9.57 -38.69
N LEU A 115 -0.35 -10.86 -38.50
CA LEU A 115 0.65 -11.65 -39.25
C LEU A 115 0.12 -13.00 -39.79
N ILE A 116 0.25 -13.24 -41.10
CA ILE A 116 0.10 -14.55 -41.72
C ILE A 116 1.38 -14.96 -42.45
N ILE A 117 1.83 -16.19 -42.21
CA ILE A 117 3.06 -16.77 -42.82
C ILE A 117 2.64 -17.78 -43.88
N ALA A 118 3.39 -17.83 -44.99
CA ALA A 118 3.20 -18.79 -46.06
C ALA A 118 3.14 -20.24 -45.54
N PRO A 119 2.29 -21.10 -46.12
CA PRO A 119 2.34 -22.53 -45.85
C PRO A 119 3.67 -23.07 -46.37
N VAL A 120 4.30 -23.96 -45.60
CA VAL A 120 5.56 -24.60 -45.98
C VAL A 120 5.36 -26.11 -46.13
N ASP A 121 5.83 -26.67 -47.23
CA ASP A 121 5.83 -28.13 -47.45
C ASP A 121 6.94 -28.81 -46.64
N ILE A 122 8.05 -28.10 -46.42
CA ILE A 122 9.19 -28.53 -45.59
C ILE A 122 9.39 -27.48 -44.49
N PRO A 123 9.16 -27.81 -43.21
CA PRO A 123 9.33 -26.86 -42.11
C PRO A 123 10.77 -26.37 -41.97
N GLU A 124 10.99 -25.05 -42.05
CA GLU A 124 12.24 -24.42 -41.62
C GLU A 124 12.15 -24.12 -40.12
N HIS A 125 12.99 -24.77 -39.32
CA HIS A 125 13.02 -24.58 -37.87
C HIS A 125 13.30 -23.11 -37.51
N GLY A 126 12.45 -22.53 -36.65
CA GLY A 126 12.59 -21.15 -36.18
C GLY A 126 12.11 -20.07 -37.16
N LEU A 127 11.62 -20.41 -38.36
CA LEU A 127 11.20 -19.42 -39.36
C LEU A 127 10.13 -18.46 -38.82
N SER A 128 9.09 -18.97 -38.15
CA SER A 128 8.02 -18.12 -37.60
C SER A 128 8.53 -17.14 -36.53
N GLN A 129 9.52 -17.55 -35.72
CA GLN A 129 10.16 -16.69 -34.73
C GLN A 129 10.99 -15.60 -35.41
N LYS A 130 11.80 -15.96 -36.42
CA LYS A 130 12.56 -14.98 -37.21
C LYS A 130 11.64 -13.95 -37.89
N VAL A 131 10.49 -14.39 -38.41
CA VAL A 131 9.50 -13.52 -39.06
C VAL A 131 8.91 -12.52 -38.06
N ILE A 132 8.39 -12.99 -36.92
CA ILE A 132 7.80 -12.07 -35.93
C ILE A 132 8.84 -11.11 -35.35
N THR A 133 10.08 -11.57 -35.10
CA THR A 133 11.20 -10.70 -34.70
C THR A 133 11.46 -9.60 -35.73
N ALA A 134 11.48 -9.94 -37.03
CA ALA A 134 11.74 -8.97 -38.08
C ALA A 134 10.61 -7.92 -38.20
N ILE A 135 9.36 -8.34 -38.01
CA ILE A 135 8.21 -7.41 -38.02
C ILE A 135 8.21 -6.52 -36.78
N SER A 136 8.47 -7.06 -35.59
CA SER A 136 8.58 -6.25 -34.37
C SER A 136 9.72 -5.23 -34.48
N SER A 137 10.87 -5.62 -35.07
CA SER A 137 11.96 -4.69 -35.39
C SER A 137 11.53 -3.62 -36.41
N LEU A 138 10.78 -4.00 -37.45
CA LEU A 138 10.22 -3.03 -38.40
C LEU A 138 9.38 -1.97 -37.69
N ILE A 139 8.44 -2.40 -36.84
CA ILE A 139 7.48 -1.51 -36.16
C ILE A 139 8.19 -0.60 -35.15
N LEU A 140 8.99 -1.20 -34.25
CA LEU A 140 9.54 -0.51 -33.08
C LEU A 140 10.89 0.17 -33.34
N GLU A 141 11.68 -0.31 -34.32
CA GLU A 141 12.99 0.27 -34.64
C GLU A 141 12.98 1.13 -35.90
N HIS A 142 12.30 0.70 -36.97
CA HIS A 142 12.39 1.36 -38.28
C HIS A 142 11.24 2.33 -38.57
N LEU A 143 10.00 1.97 -38.24
CA LEU A 143 8.82 2.83 -38.36
C LEU A 143 8.64 3.74 -37.14
N SER A 144 9.37 3.44 -36.06
CA SER A 144 9.45 4.25 -34.83
C SER A 144 8.11 4.41 -34.10
N PHE A 145 7.27 3.38 -34.12
CA PHE A 145 6.13 3.29 -33.21
C PHE A 145 6.62 3.07 -31.77
N THR A 146 5.87 3.60 -30.81
CA THR A 146 6.24 3.54 -29.39
C THR A 146 5.82 2.21 -28.76
N ARG A 147 4.72 1.62 -29.24
CA ARG A 147 4.15 0.39 -28.69
C ARG A 147 3.45 -0.45 -29.76
N LEU A 148 3.82 -1.72 -29.85
CA LEU A 148 3.17 -2.74 -30.66
C LEU A 148 1.97 -3.31 -29.88
N VAL A 149 0.83 -3.46 -30.56
CA VAL A 149 -0.43 -3.97 -30.01
C VAL A 149 -0.82 -5.23 -30.77
N VAL A 150 -1.23 -6.28 -30.05
CA VAL A 150 -1.75 -7.53 -30.64
C VAL A 150 -2.95 -8.06 -29.88
N GLU A 151 -3.84 -8.73 -30.59
CA GLU A 151 -5.04 -9.36 -30.04
C GLU A 151 -5.27 -10.77 -30.65
N PRO A 152 -4.34 -11.71 -30.43
CA PRO A 152 -4.53 -13.09 -30.85
C PRO A 152 -5.72 -13.75 -30.14
N ASP A 153 -6.40 -14.66 -30.85
CA ASP A 153 -7.39 -15.57 -30.26
C ASP A 153 -6.79 -16.35 -29.09
N ILE A 154 -7.53 -16.46 -27.98
CA ILE A 154 -7.10 -17.09 -26.73
C ILE A 154 -6.66 -18.56 -26.90
N ASN A 155 -7.14 -19.24 -27.94
CA ASN A 155 -6.85 -20.64 -28.23
C ASN A 155 -5.65 -20.82 -29.18
N ASN A 156 -4.98 -19.75 -29.60
CA ASN A 156 -3.84 -19.83 -30.51
C ASN A 156 -2.50 -19.92 -29.74
N GLU A 157 -2.25 -21.06 -29.09
CA GLU A 157 -1.03 -21.27 -28.28
C GLU A 157 0.29 -21.05 -29.05
N LYS A 158 0.28 -21.29 -30.37
CA LYS A 158 1.46 -21.09 -31.22
C LYS A 158 1.80 -19.60 -31.32
N VAL A 159 0.81 -18.73 -31.56
CA VAL A 159 1.08 -17.29 -31.64
C VAL A 159 1.38 -16.71 -30.26
N HIS A 160 0.82 -17.25 -29.17
CA HIS A 160 1.16 -16.79 -27.83
C HIS A 160 2.64 -16.98 -27.49
N ARG A 161 3.21 -18.14 -27.84
CA ARG A 161 4.65 -18.39 -27.71
C ARG A 161 5.50 -17.46 -28.58
N LEU A 162 5.06 -17.21 -29.82
CA LEU A 162 5.75 -16.28 -30.72
C LEU A 162 5.73 -14.85 -30.18
N ASN A 163 4.58 -14.39 -29.68
CA ASN A 163 4.42 -13.06 -29.10
C ASN A 163 5.35 -12.85 -27.89
N HIS A 164 5.39 -13.82 -26.96
CA HIS A 164 6.34 -13.74 -25.85
C HIS A 164 7.80 -13.69 -26.30
N SER A 165 8.17 -14.37 -27.39
CA SER A 165 9.54 -14.36 -27.92
C SER A 165 10.02 -13.01 -28.46
N VAL A 166 9.09 -12.06 -28.66
CA VAL A 166 9.38 -10.68 -29.09
C VAL A 166 9.03 -9.65 -28.01
N GLY A 167 8.82 -10.09 -26.77
CA GLY A 167 8.60 -9.20 -25.62
C GLY A 167 7.16 -8.69 -25.50
N ILE A 168 6.18 -9.36 -26.10
CA ILE A 168 4.76 -9.03 -25.90
C ILE A 168 4.29 -9.59 -24.56
N GLU A 169 3.70 -8.71 -23.75
CA GLU A 169 3.06 -9.02 -22.47
C GLU A 169 1.55 -8.82 -22.58
N TYR A 170 0.77 -9.78 -22.08
CA TYR A 170 -0.70 -9.70 -22.14
C TYR A 170 -1.25 -8.93 -20.95
N SER A 171 -2.15 -8.00 -21.23
CA SER A 171 -2.79 -7.14 -20.22
C SER A 171 -4.15 -7.69 -19.78
N GLN A 172 -5.02 -8.06 -20.72
CA GLN A 172 -6.39 -8.48 -20.43
C GLN A 172 -6.97 -9.37 -21.53
N ILE A 173 -8.08 -10.06 -21.22
CA ILE A 173 -8.89 -10.82 -22.19
C ILE A 173 -10.06 -9.94 -22.63
N VAL A 174 -10.24 -9.78 -23.94
CA VAL A 174 -11.27 -8.91 -24.53
C VAL A 174 -12.18 -9.71 -25.47
N PRO A 175 -13.51 -9.55 -25.37
CA PRO A 175 -14.44 -10.12 -26.33
C PRO A 175 -14.49 -9.24 -27.59
N LEU A 176 -14.17 -9.81 -28.75
CA LEU A 176 -14.32 -9.17 -30.07
C LEU A 176 -15.42 -9.88 -30.87
N ILE A 177 -15.99 -9.22 -31.89
CA ILE A 177 -17.10 -9.74 -32.71
C ILE A 177 -16.82 -11.15 -33.26
N SER A 178 -15.57 -11.43 -33.64
CA SER A 178 -15.19 -12.70 -34.27
C SER A 178 -14.49 -13.70 -33.33
N LYS A 179 -13.99 -13.26 -32.16
CA LYS A 179 -13.13 -14.08 -31.28
C LYS A 179 -13.03 -13.51 -29.87
N THR A 180 -12.68 -14.36 -28.90
CA THR A 180 -12.16 -13.91 -27.61
C THR A 180 -10.64 -13.79 -27.70
N ALA A 181 -10.11 -12.58 -27.52
CA ALA A 181 -8.71 -12.27 -27.74
C ALA A 181 -7.96 -11.97 -26.43
N LYS A 182 -6.66 -12.27 -26.41
CA LYS A 182 -5.74 -11.78 -25.37
C LYS A 182 -5.07 -10.50 -25.88
N LEU A 183 -5.42 -9.36 -25.33
CA LEU A 183 -4.79 -8.07 -25.66
C LEU A 183 -3.39 -8.02 -25.05
N GLY A 184 -2.38 -7.74 -25.86
CA GLY A 184 -1.00 -7.65 -25.43
C GLY A 184 -0.22 -6.52 -26.09
N PHE A 185 0.86 -6.12 -25.42
CA PHE A 185 1.67 -4.96 -25.78
C PHE A 185 3.17 -5.29 -25.76
N ALA A 186 3.94 -4.67 -26.67
CA ALA A 186 5.40 -4.63 -26.58
C ALA A 186 5.94 -3.24 -26.91
N THR A 187 6.73 -2.67 -26.01
CA THR A 187 7.53 -1.47 -26.28
C THR A 187 8.84 -1.85 -26.98
N LYS A 188 9.52 -0.85 -27.58
CA LYS A 188 10.86 -1.04 -28.16
C LYS A 188 11.84 -1.65 -27.17
N TYR A 189 11.74 -1.29 -25.88
CA TYR A 189 12.60 -1.83 -24.83
C TYR A 189 12.36 -3.31 -24.59
N GLN A 190 11.10 -3.72 -24.36
CA GLN A 190 10.73 -5.12 -24.16
C GLN A 190 11.12 -5.99 -25.36
N PHE A 191 10.95 -5.47 -26.58
CA PHE A 191 11.43 -6.13 -27.78
C PHE A 191 12.96 -6.32 -27.76
N LEU A 192 13.74 -5.26 -27.54
CA LEU A 192 15.20 -5.35 -27.53
C LEU A 192 15.75 -6.28 -26.42
N GLN A 193 15.07 -6.34 -25.28
CA GLN A 193 15.36 -7.27 -24.20
C GLN A 193 15.12 -8.72 -24.62
N SER A 194 13.97 -9.02 -25.23
CA SER A 194 13.65 -10.37 -25.72
C SER A 194 14.66 -10.89 -26.76
N GLN A 195 15.32 -9.99 -27.50
CA GLN A 195 16.33 -10.33 -28.50
C GLN A 195 17.75 -10.45 -27.92
N GLY A 196 17.95 -10.29 -26.61
CA GLY A 196 19.26 -10.31 -25.96
C GLY A 196 20.22 -9.21 -26.44
N LYS A 197 19.72 -8.24 -27.21
CA LYS A 197 20.47 -7.06 -27.70
C LYS A 197 20.68 -6.03 -26.60
N VAL A 198 19.86 -6.12 -25.56
CA VAL A 198 20.11 -5.59 -24.23
C VAL A 198 20.34 -6.83 -23.38
N SER A 199 21.49 -6.92 -22.69
CA SER A 199 21.77 -8.05 -21.81
C SER A 199 20.57 -8.28 -20.88
N PRO A 200 20.21 -9.54 -20.55
CA PRO A 200 19.32 -9.76 -19.43
C PRO A 200 19.96 -9.04 -18.26
N MET A 201 19.32 -7.96 -17.81
CA MET A 201 19.76 -7.27 -16.62
C MET A 201 19.51 -8.26 -15.47
N LYS A 202 20.50 -9.13 -15.22
CA LYS A 202 20.72 -9.70 -13.90
C LYS A 202 20.77 -8.50 -12.96
N ASN A 203 19.87 -8.50 -11.99
CA ASN A 203 19.38 -7.37 -11.20
C ASN A 203 18.13 -6.72 -11.82
N SER A 204 16.99 -7.11 -11.27
CA SER A 204 15.91 -6.18 -10.90
C SER A 204 16.51 -4.87 -10.41
N ASN A 205 16.66 -3.88 -11.30
CA ASN A 205 16.99 -2.49 -11.01
C ASN A 205 17.13 -1.69 -12.31
N LYS A 206 16.00 -1.39 -12.95
CA LYS A 206 15.84 -0.06 -13.58
C LYS A 206 14.55 0.55 -13.03
N LYS A 207 14.73 1.09 -11.82
CA LYS A 207 14.15 2.32 -11.33
C LYS A 207 13.41 3.08 -12.46
N PRO A 208 12.11 3.44 -12.31
CA PRO A 208 11.41 4.25 -13.30
C PRO A 208 12.29 5.40 -13.75
N SER A 209 12.22 5.83 -15.03
CA SER A 209 12.96 7.03 -15.43
C SER A 209 12.67 8.13 -14.42
N LEU A 210 13.64 8.99 -14.10
CA LEU A 210 13.42 10.05 -13.11
C LEU A 210 12.13 10.83 -13.37
N SER A 211 11.75 10.97 -14.66
CA SER A 211 10.48 11.56 -15.10
C SER A 211 9.22 10.72 -14.81
N LEU A 212 9.30 9.39 -14.84
CA LEU A 212 8.18 8.49 -14.54
C LEU A 212 8.00 8.35 -13.02
N ALA A 213 9.10 8.31 -12.26
CA ALA A 213 9.08 8.23 -10.80
C ALA A 213 8.37 9.44 -10.16
N THR A 214 8.46 10.60 -10.81
CA THR A 214 7.82 11.85 -10.37
C THR A 214 6.60 12.25 -11.22
N SER A 215 6.05 11.32 -12.03
CA SER A 215 4.92 11.62 -12.92
C SER A 215 3.65 12.08 -12.21
N HIS A 216 3.49 11.74 -10.93
CA HIS A 216 2.40 12.18 -10.06
C HIS A 216 2.55 13.63 -9.59
N LEU A 217 3.70 14.27 -9.77
CA LEU A 217 3.93 15.67 -9.43
C LEU A 217 3.43 16.60 -10.55
N THR A 218 2.13 16.59 -10.75
CA THR A 218 1.43 17.55 -11.62
C THR A 218 0.82 18.68 -10.79
N ALA A 219 0.57 19.84 -11.40
CA ALA A 219 -0.09 20.95 -10.70
C ALA A 219 -1.47 20.55 -10.13
N GLU A 220 -2.22 19.71 -10.86
CA GLU A 220 -3.54 19.25 -10.44
C GLU A 220 -3.48 18.37 -9.18
N TYR A 221 -2.66 17.31 -9.19
CA TYR A 221 -2.54 16.40 -8.05
C TYR A 221 -1.90 17.10 -6.85
N TRP A 222 -0.92 17.97 -7.09
CA TRP A 222 -0.29 18.76 -6.03
C TRP A 222 -1.29 19.71 -5.36
N GLN A 223 -2.14 20.38 -6.14
CA GLN A 223 -3.18 21.26 -5.58
C GLN A 223 -4.22 20.47 -4.76
N LYS A 224 -4.69 19.33 -5.27
CA LYS A 224 -5.60 18.43 -4.53
C LYS A 224 -4.97 17.91 -3.22
N ALA A 225 -3.69 17.55 -3.26
CA ALA A 225 -2.95 17.12 -2.08
C ALA A 225 -2.83 18.23 -1.02
N ASN A 226 -2.50 19.46 -1.45
CA ASN A 226 -2.43 20.62 -0.55
C ASN A 226 -3.79 20.96 0.05
N GLN A 227 -4.84 20.97 -0.77
CA GLN A 227 -6.20 21.25 -0.32
C GLN A 227 -6.65 20.25 0.76
N HIS A 228 -6.43 18.96 0.53
CA HIS A 228 -6.72 17.91 1.51
C HIS A 228 -5.88 18.07 2.79
N LEU A 229 -4.57 18.29 2.67
CA LEU A 229 -3.71 18.39 3.84
C LEU A 229 -4.00 19.66 4.67
N ILE A 230 -4.35 20.79 4.04
CA ILE A 230 -4.78 22.00 4.76
C ILE A 230 -6.11 21.75 5.47
N ALA A 231 -7.06 21.05 4.86
CA ALA A 231 -8.31 20.66 5.55
C ALA A 231 -8.00 19.85 6.82
N LYS A 232 -7.08 18.89 6.72
CA LYS A 232 -6.60 18.09 7.85
C LYS A 232 -5.88 18.95 8.91
N MET A 233 -5.00 19.86 8.48
CA MET A 233 -4.32 20.81 9.39
C MET A 233 -5.32 21.66 10.14
N ILE A 234 -6.32 22.23 9.45
CA ILE A 234 -7.35 23.04 10.11
C ILE A 234 -8.12 22.18 11.12
N THR A 235 -8.54 20.98 10.72
CA THR A 235 -9.29 20.06 11.58
C THR A 235 -8.50 19.70 12.84
N GLU A 236 -7.29 19.17 12.69
CA GLU A 236 -6.53 18.60 13.79
C GLU A 236 -5.83 19.67 14.64
N LEU A 237 -5.38 20.79 14.06
CA LEU A 237 -4.83 21.91 14.85
C LEU A 237 -5.93 22.66 15.61
N SER A 238 -7.17 22.70 15.10
CA SER A 238 -8.30 23.26 15.85
C SER A 238 -8.70 22.32 16.99
N HIS A 239 -8.76 21.02 16.70
CA HIS A 239 -9.00 20.00 17.71
C HIS A 239 -7.93 20.04 18.81
N GLU A 240 -6.64 20.20 18.50
CA GLU A 240 -5.57 20.35 19.51
C GLU A 240 -5.46 21.77 20.08
N GLN A 241 -6.41 22.66 19.77
CA GLN A 241 -6.47 24.07 20.21
C GLN A 241 -5.18 24.86 19.92
N ILE A 242 -4.47 24.51 18.86
CA ILE A 242 -3.31 25.27 18.37
C ILE A 242 -3.79 26.49 17.56
N ILE A 243 -4.88 26.33 16.82
CA ILE A 243 -5.58 27.40 16.11
C ILE A 243 -7.03 27.49 16.58
N THR A 244 -7.66 28.65 16.40
CA THR A 244 -9.04 28.88 16.84
C THR A 244 -9.86 29.52 15.72
N PRO A 245 -10.43 28.70 14.81
CA PRO A 245 -11.30 29.21 13.75
C PRO A 245 -12.51 29.95 14.32
N GLN A 246 -12.90 31.02 13.64
CA GLN A 246 -14.04 31.83 14.01
C GLN A 246 -15.22 31.52 13.08
N LYS A 247 -16.35 31.11 13.66
CA LYS A 247 -17.59 30.87 12.94
C LYS A 247 -18.13 32.21 12.42
N LEU A 248 -18.49 32.27 11.14
CA LEU A 248 -19.19 33.42 10.57
C LEU A 248 -20.70 33.22 10.79
N ASP A 249 -21.40 34.32 11.09
CA ASP A 249 -22.85 34.30 11.20
C ASP A 249 -23.46 33.88 9.86
N ASP A 250 -24.06 32.70 9.83
CA ASP A 250 -24.79 32.19 8.68
C ASP A 250 -26.28 32.25 9.01
N GLU A 251 -27.05 33.06 8.26
CA GLU A 251 -28.51 33.12 8.40
C GLU A 251 -29.18 31.81 7.97
N SER A 252 -28.44 30.90 7.31
CA SER A 252 -28.93 29.57 6.98
C SER A 252 -28.81 28.64 8.19
N ASN A 253 -29.94 28.06 8.59
CA ASN A 253 -30.04 27.08 9.68
C ASN A 253 -29.49 25.70 9.24
N THR A 254 -28.28 25.69 8.67
CA THR A 254 -27.61 24.50 8.13
C THR A 254 -26.56 23.98 9.12
N GLU A 255 -26.38 22.67 9.17
CA GLU A 255 -25.38 22.04 10.05
C GLU A 255 -23.92 22.37 9.64
N VAL A 256 -23.72 22.75 8.38
CA VAL A 256 -22.43 23.17 7.83
C VAL A 256 -22.37 24.69 7.76
N ALA A 257 -21.55 25.30 8.62
CA ALA A 257 -21.36 26.75 8.66
C ALA A 257 -20.09 27.21 7.94
N SER A 258 -20.03 28.51 7.66
CA SER A 258 -18.80 29.17 7.18
C SER A 258 -17.90 29.57 8.35
N TRP A 259 -16.60 29.40 8.18
CA TRP A 259 -15.57 29.66 9.19
C TRP A 259 -14.40 30.40 8.56
N HIS A 260 -13.68 31.17 9.38
CA HIS A 260 -12.44 31.80 8.95
C HIS A 260 -11.33 31.72 9.98
N ILE A 261 -10.08 31.81 9.50
CA ILE A 261 -8.87 31.95 10.31
C ILE A 261 -8.04 33.09 9.73
N THR A 262 -7.55 33.98 10.60
CA THR A 262 -6.67 35.09 10.20
C THR A 262 -5.31 34.94 10.87
N PHE A 263 -4.24 34.99 10.07
CA PHE A 263 -2.85 35.03 10.55
C PHE A 263 -2.23 36.39 10.22
N ASN A 264 -1.91 37.16 11.26
CA ASN A 264 -1.25 38.46 11.13
C ASN A 264 0.27 38.28 11.28
N LEU A 265 1.02 38.49 10.20
CA LEU A 265 2.48 38.38 10.19
C LEU A 265 3.09 39.70 9.71
N ASP A 266 4.35 39.95 10.03
CA ASP A 266 5.11 41.10 9.52
C ASP A 266 5.18 41.14 7.98
N SER A 267 5.00 39.98 7.33
CA SER A 267 5.01 39.82 5.86
C SER A 267 3.66 40.04 5.18
N GLY A 268 2.61 40.39 5.93
CA GLY A 268 1.24 40.56 5.46
C GLY A 268 0.23 39.68 6.21
N THR A 269 -1.05 39.93 5.99
CA THR A 269 -2.16 39.21 6.64
C THR A 269 -2.67 38.12 5.72
N SER A 270 -2.72 36.88 6.20
CA SER A 270 -3.29 35.75 5.47
C SER A 270 -4.63 35.35 6.08
N GLU A 271 -5.65 35.18 5.24
CA GLU A 271 -6.99 34.77 5.67
C GLU A 271 -7.40 33.49 4.95
N TYR A 272 -7.91 32.53 5.72
CA TYR A 272 -8.46 31.27 5.21
C TYR A 272 -9.96 31.25 5.49
N LEU A 273 -10.77 31.10 4.44
CA LEU A 273 -12.22 30.94 4.52
C LEU A 273 -12.58 29.51 4.11
N PHE A 274 -13.47 28.85 4.85
CA PHE A 274 -13.87 27.47 4.55
C PHE A 274 -15.24 27.16 5.16
N ARG A 275 -15.81 26.02 4.77
CA ARG A 275 -17.03 25.43 5.33
C ARG A 275 -16.68 24.23 6.17
N ALA A 276 -17.34 24.09 7.31
CA ALA A 276 -17.15 22.95 8.20
C ALA A 276 -18.37 22.68 9.06
N ARG A 277 -18.53 21.42 9.47
CA ARG A 277 -19.49 20.99 10.49
C ARG A 277 -18.73 20.62 11.77
N GLN A 278 -19.27 21.04 12.91
CA GLN A 278 -18.72 20.70 14.22
C GLN A 278 -19.45 19.46 14.76
N TYR A 279 -18.68 18.48 15.19
CA TYR A 279 -19.11 17.25 15.84
C TYR A 279 -18.62 17.22 17.30
N GLN A 280 -19.03 16.21 18.07
CA GLN A 280 -18.51 15.90 19.40
C GLN A 280 -16.98 15.68 19.35
N LEU A 281 -16.35 15.71 20.53
CA LEU A 281 -14.88 15.66 20.66
C LEU A 281 -14.18 16.78 19.86
N ASP A 282 -14.79 17.96 19.81
CA ASP A 282 -14.29 19.15 19.11
C ASP A 282 -13.80 18.86 17.67
N HIS A 283 -14.47 17.94 16.98
CA HIS A 283 -14.09 17.57 15.62
C HIS A 283 -14.72 18.54 14.62
N LEU A 284 -13.89 19.41 14.04
CA LEU A 284 -14.31 20.35 13.01
C LEU A 284 -14.09 19.75 11.62
N LEU A 285 -15.07 19.03 11.08
CA LEU A 285 -14.97 18.40 9.77
C LEU A 285 -15.01 19.44 8.65
N VAL A 286 -13.84 19.78 8.11
CA VAL A 286 -13.67 20.77 7.04
C VAL A 286 -13.96 20.16 5.67
N GLU A 287 -14.76 20.85 4.85
CA GLU A 287 -14.96 20.50 3.43
C GLU A 287 -13.76 20.98 2.60
N PRO A 288 -12.89 20.10 2.08
CA PRO A 288 -11.65 20.54 1.43
C PRO A 288 -11.88 21.46 0.23
N GLN A 289 -12.95 21.21 -0.53
CA GLN A 289 -13.34 21.99 -1.72
C GLN A 289 -13.76 23.43 -1.42
N SER A 290 -14.11 23.73 -0.16
CA SER A 290 -14.56 25.06 0.26
C SER A 290 -13.43 26.02 0.62
N ILE A 291 -12.21 25.51 0.80
CA ILE A 291 -11.09 26.29 1.34
C ILE A 291 -10.60 27.32 0.32
N CYS A 292 -10.61 28.59 0.73
CA CYS A 292 -10.03 29.71 -0.02
C CYS A 292 -8.98 30.40 0.85
N CYS A 293 -7.91 30.91 0.23
CA CYS A 293 -6.87 31.68 0.92
C CYS A 293 -6.68 33.04 0.23
N THR A 294 -6.58 34.11 1.01
CA THR A 294 -6.15 35.44 0.56
C THR A 294 -4.95 35.90 1.38
N LYS A 295 -4.11 36.74 0.77
CA LYS A 295 -3.05 37.49 1.45
C LYS A 295 -3.15 38.95 1.08
N ASP A 296 -3.36 39.82 2.06
CA ASP A 296 -3.63 41.25 1.88
C ASP A 296 -4.72 41.48 0.79
N ASP A 297 -5.88 40.83 0.97
CA ASP A 297 -7.03 40.81 0.05
C ASP A 297 -6.80 40.20 -1.35
N LYS A 298 -5.64 39.59 -1.60
CA LYS A 298 -5.33 38.96 -2.89
C LYS A 298 -5.42 37.44 -2.81
N PRO A 299 -6.22 36.78 -3.67
CA PRO A 299 -6.30 35.32 -3.71
C PRO A 299 -4.92 34.66 -3.85
N GLN A 300 -4.68 33.63 -3.05
CA GLN A 300 -3.47 32.82 -3.09
C GLN A 300 -3.81 31.36 -3.45
N PRO A 301 -2.92 30.65 -4.14
CA PRO A 301 -3.03 29.20 -4.23
C PRO A 301 -2.90 28.57 -2.84
N LEU A 302 -3.62 27.48 -2.60
CA LEU A 302 -3.49 26.70 -1.37
C LEU A 302 -2.12 26.00 -1.33
N ASP A 303 -1.37 26.27 -0.27
CA ASP A 303 -0.05 25.70 -0.02
C ASP A 303 0.10 25.39 1.48
N ALA A 304 0.24 24.10 1.79
CA ALA A 304 0.30 23.60 3.16
C ALA A 304 1.58 24.03 3.89
N ILE A 305 2.69 24.22 3.17
CA ILE A 305 3.93 24.75 3.76
C ILE A 305 3.71 26.21 4.15
N SER A 306 3.09 26.99 3.26
CA SER A 306 2.74 28.38 3.55
C SER A 306 1.75 28.50 4.72
N PHE A 307 0.80 27.56 4.86
CA PHE A 307 -0.10 27.48 6.02
C PHE A 307 0.68 27.25 7.32
N ILE A 308 1.55 26.25 7.39
CA ILE A 308 2.41 25.97 8.57
C ILE A 308 3.24 27.20 8.94
N LEU A 309 3.86 27.86 7.96
CA LEU A 309 4.67 29.05 8.21
C LEU A 309 3.82 30.21 8.75
N SER A 310 2.54 30.28 8.35
CA SER A 310 1.61 31.30 8.84
C SER A 310 1.23 31.11 10.30
N CYS A 311 1.09 29.86 10.75
CA CYS A 311 0.80 29.53 12.15
C CYS A 311 2.03 29.13 12.97
N ARG A 312 3.26 29.27 12.44
CA ARG A 312 4.52 28.80 13.09
C ARG A 312 4.65 29.23 14.55
N HIS A 313 4.31 30.48 14.86
CA HIS A 313 4.40 31.05 16.21
C HIS A 313 3.47 30.37 17.22
N LEU A 314 2.45 29.63 16.76
CA LEU A 314 1.51 28.85 17.57
C LEU A 314 1.92 27.38 17.70
N LEU A 315 2.76 26.88 16.79
CA LEU A 315 3.15 25.46 16.74
C LEU A 315 4.18 25.08 17.83
N GLU A 316 4.84 26.07 18.43
CA GLU A 316 5.92 25.89 19.43
C GLU A 316 7.08 24.99 18.96
N ILE A 317 7.23 24.78 17.65
CA ILE A 317 8.32 24.04 17.05
C ILE A 317 9.61 24.87 17.02
N THR A 318 10.71 24.26 17.45
CA THR A 318 12.01 24.94 17.47
C THR A 318 12.58 25.15 16.07
N ASP A 319 13.39 26.21 15.89
CA ASP A 319 14.07 26.53 14.63
C ASP A 319 14.96 25.38 14.12
N ALA A 320 15.47 24.54 15.03
CA ALA A 320 16.29 23.39 14.69
C ALA A 320 15.47 22.23 14.09
N LEU A 321 14.24 22.03 14.56
CA LEU A 321 13.38 20.91 14.14
C LEU A 321 12.46 21.27 12.96
N LEU A 322 12.09 22.55 12.83
CA LEU A 322 11.16 23.01 11.80
C LEU A 322 11.53 22.56 10.37
N PRO A 323 12.79 22.66 9.90
CA PRO A 323 13.12 22.20 8.55
C PRO A 323 12.83 20.72 8.32
N THR A 324 13.08 19.86 9.32
CA THR A 324 12.78 18.42 9.22
C THR A 324 11.28 18.20 9.17
N TYR A 325 10.50 18.95 9.94
CA TYR A 325 9.03 18.84 9.92
C TYR A 325 8.45 19.28 8.56
N LEU A 326 8.98 20.36 7.97
CA LEU A 326 8.60 20.79 6.62
C LEU A 326 8.95 19.73 5.54
N GLU A 327 10.05 18.99 5.73
CA GLU A 327 10.40 17.85 4.88
C GLU A 327 9.38 16.71 5.02
N GLU A 328 8.97 16.36 6.24
CA GLU A 328 7.93 15.34 6.47
C GLU A 328 6.58 15.74 5.86
N ILE A 329 6.21 17.03 5.93
CA ILE A 329 4.99 17.56 5.30
C ILE A 329 5.08 17.50 3.78
N THR A 330 6.22 17.90 3.21
CA THR A 330 6.43 17.84 1.76
C THR A 330 6.38 16.40 1.25
N SER A 331 6.95 15.46 2.01
CA SER A 331 6.89 14.02 1.68
C SER A 331 5.47 13.45 1.85
N THR A 332 4.72 13.93 2.84
CA THR A 332 3.30 13.58 3.01
C THR A 332 2.47 14.01 1.80
N LEU A 333 2.65 15.25 1.32
CA LEU A 333 2.04 15.76 0.08
C LEU A 333 2.46 14.97 -1.15
N TYR A 334 3.75 14.63 -1.26
CA TYR A 334 4.29 13.78 -2.33
C TYR A 334 3.57 12.43 -2.35
N SER A 335 3.45 11.75 -1.20
CA SER A 335 2.73 10.46 -1.13
C SER A 335 1.24 10.63 -1.44
N LYS A 336 0.60 11.73 -1.02
CA LYS A 336 -0.81 11.98 -1.35
C LYS A 336 -1.01 12.17 -2.85
N ALA A 337 -0.14 12.94 -3.52
CA ALA A 337 -0.16 13.11 -4.96
C ALA A 337 0.07 11.77 -5.69
N TYR A 338 0.99 10.93 -5.20
CA TYR A 338 1.18 9.58 -5.72
C TYR A 338 -0.11 8.75 -5.64
N LYS A 339 -0.77 8.74 -4.48
CA LYS A 339 -2.02 7.99 -4.24
C LYS A 339 -3.17 8.48 -5.11
N LEU A 340 -3.34 9.80 -5.25
CA LEU A 340 -4.34 10.40 -6.15
C LEU A 340 -4.12 10.02 -7.62
N MET A 341 -2.87 9.79 -8.04
CA MET A 341 -2.59 9.37 -9.41
C MET A 341 -2.80 7.87 -9.65
N HIS A 342 -2.60 7.02 -8.62
CA HIS A 342 -2.49 5.57 -8.84
C HIS A 342 -3.63 4.76 -8.22
N GLN A 343 -4.35 5.31 -7.24
CA GLN A 343 -5.47 4.61 -6.61
C GLN A 343 -6.81 5.12 -7.13
N HIS A 344 -7.46 4.32 -7.98
CA HIS A 344 -8.75 4.65 -8.59
C HIS A 344 -9.89 3.72 -8.16
N LYS A 345 -9.64 2.78 -7.24
CA LYS A 345 -10.68 1.89 -6.74
C LYS A 345 -11.64 2.69 -5.86
N THR A 346 -12.92 2.60 -6.19
CA THR A 346 -14.03 3.15 -5.40
C THR A 346 -14.24 2.36 -4.11
N ALA A 347 -14.94 2.94 -3.14
CA ALA A 347 -15.33 2.28 -1.91
C ALA A 347 -16.11 0.97 -2.17
N ASP A 348 -16.99 0.94 -3.17
CA ASP A 348 -17.75 -0.27 -3.54
C ASP A 348 -16.84 -1.37 -4.13
N GLN A 349 -15.84 -0.98 -4.93
CA GLN A 349 -14.85 -1.93 -5.45
C GLN A 349 -13.96 -2.46 -4.33
N LEU A 350 -13.58 -1.61 -3.37
CA LEU A 350 -12.78 -2.03 -2.21
C LEU A 350 -13.58 -2.91 -1.24
N ALA A 351 -14.89 -2.71 -1.13
CA ALA A 351 -15.76 -3.59 -0.36
C ALA A 351 -15.74 -5.04 -0.87
N THR A 352 -15.36 -5.28 -2.14
CA THR A 352 -15.23 -6.64 -2.69
C THR A 352 -13.79 -7.05 -3.02
N ALA A 353 -12.82 -6.18 -2.74
CA ALA A 353 -11.41 -6.42 -3.03
C ALA A 353 -10.76 -7.41 -2.06
N SER A 354 -9.63 -7.98 -2.48
CA SER A 354 -8.83 -8.85 -1.63
C SER A 354 -8.12 -8.07 -0.51
N TYR A 355 -7.71 -8.79 0.54
CA TYR A 355 -7.03 -8.20 1.70
C TYR A 355 -5.86 -7.29 1.32
N GLN A 356 -4.97 -7.77 0.46
CA GLN A 356 -3.76 -7.03 0.08
C GLN A 356 -4.04 -5.90 -0.90
N GLU A 357 -5.14 -5.96 -1.66
CA GLU A 357 -5.60 -4.83 -2.45
C GLU A 357 -6.15 -3.71 -1.56
N ILE A 358 -6.85 -4.04 -0.48
CA ILE A 358 -7.32 -3.05 0.49
C ILE A 358 -6.12 -2.46 1.25
N GLU A 359 -5.15 -3.29 1.65
CA GLU A 359 -3.94 -2.82 2.36
C GLU A 359 -3.17 -1.76 1.53
N ALA A 360 -2.98 -1.99 0.23
CA ALA A 360 -2.35 -1.02 -0.68
C ALA A 360 -3.24 0.20 -0.99
N ALA A 361 -4.56 0.05 -0.84
CA ALA A 361 -5.53 1.07 -1.21
C ALA A 361 -5.62 2.26 -0.24
N MET A 362 -5.07 2.13 0.97
CA MET A 362 -5.27 3.10 2.03
C MET A 362 -4.62 4.45 1.72
N THR A 363 -5.45 5.51 1.70
CA THR A 363 -5.07 6.85 1.23
C THR A 363 -4.77 7.86 2.33
N GLU A 364 -5.15 7.59 3.58
CA GLU A 364 -5.02 8.57 4.67
C GLU A 364 -3.71 8.40 5.45
N GLY A 365 -3.40 7.19 5.89
CA GLY A 365 -2.40 6.95 6.94
C GLY A 365 -3.04 7.13 8.32
N HIS A 366 -2.26 7.56 9.32
CA HIS A 366 -2.84 7.85 10.64
C HIS A 366 -3.80 9.06 10.55
N PRO A 367 -5.02 8.98 11.11
CA PRO A 367 -6.03 10.02 10.94
C PRO A 367 -5.70 11.33 11.68
N VAL A 368 -5.07 11.26 12.86
CA VAL A 368 -4.68 12.45 13.66
C VAL A 368 -3.40 13.15 13.16
N PHE A 369 -2.29 12.42 12.98
CA PHE A 369 -1.01 13.03 12.58
C PHE A 369 -1.11 13.70 11.20
N ILE A 370 -0.73 14.98 11.15
CA ILE A 370 -0.67 15.76 9.91
C ILE A 370 0.53 15.28 9.06
N ALA A 371 1.72 15.25 9.65
CA ALA A 371 2.93 14.73 9.01
C ALA A 371 3.04 13.21 9.20
N ASN A 372 2.07 12.48 8.64
CA ASN A 372 1.94 11.03 8.84
C ASN A 372 2.71 10.16 7.83
N ASN A 373 3.09 10.75 6.71
CA ASN A 373 3.63 10.04 5.56
C ASN A 373 5.03 10.55 5.17
N GLY A 374 5.88 10.82 6.17
CA GLY A 374 7.22 11.37 6.00
C GLY A 374 8.22 10.45 5.28
N ARG A 375 8.44 9.21 5.76
CA ARG A 375 9.40 8.22 5.20
C ARG A 375 10.77 8.82 4.83
N ILE A 376 11.28 9.73 5.66
CA ILE A 376 12.55 10.41 5.40
C ILE A 376 13.67 9.36 5.35
N GLY A 377 14.32 9.28 4.19
CA GLY A 377 15.29 8.25 3.83
C GLY A 377 14.99 7.58 2.49
N PHE A 378 13.73 7.53 2.06
CA PHE A 378 13.38 7.03 0.72
C PHE A 378 13.62 8.10 -0.34
N ASP A 379 14.30 7.72 -1.43
CA ASP A 379 14.30 8.50 -2.66
C ASP A 379 12.99 8.25 -3.47
N MET A 380 12.84 8.94 -4.59
CA MET A 380 11.63 8.82 -5.42
C MET A 380 11.40 7.41 -5.99
N LEU A 381 12.43 6.59 -6.05
CA LEU A 381 12.42 5.25 -6.64
C LEU A 381 12.14 4.22 -5.55
N ASP A 382 12.74 4.42 -4.38
CA ASP A 382 12.41 3.70 -3.15
C ASP A 382 10.94 3.88 -2.78
N HIS A 383 10.38 5.08 -3.00
CA HIS A 383 8.95 5.29 -2.81
C HIS A 383 8.12 4.36 -3.69
N VAL A 384 8.45 4.24 -4.99
CA VAL A 384 7.70 3.36 -5.91
C VAL A 384 7.89 1.88 -5.56
N GLU A 385 9.06 1.50 -5.04
CA GLU A 385 9.41 0.10 -4.79
C GLU A 385 8.95 -0.40 -3.41
N PHE A 386 8.99 0.44 -2.38
CA PHE A 386 8.86 0.03 -0.99
C PHE A 386 7.70 0.68 -0.24
N SER A 387 7.03 1.69 -0.81
CA SER A 387 5.86 2.26 -0.15
C SER A 387 4.68 1.29 -0.19
N PRO A 388 3.91 1.14 0.90
CA PRO A 388 2.72 0.29 0.93
C PRO A 388 1.69 0.66 -0.14
N GLU A 389 1.52 1.95 -0.38
CA GLU A 389 0.58 2.50 -1.37
C GLU A 389 0.95 2.18 -2.83
N SER A 390 2.17 1.70 -3.10
CA SER A 390 2.54 1.20 -4.43
C SER A 390 1.94 -0.18 -4.74
N GLY A 391 1.64 -0.96 -3.69
CA GLY A 391 1.20 -2.35 -3.81
C GLY A 391 2.18 -3.28 -4.56
N GLN A 392 3.44 -2.87 -4.76
CA GLN A 392 4.38 -3.61 -5.60
C GLN A 392 4.88 -4.88 -4.90
N PRO A 393 4.86 -6.04 -5.58
CA PRO A 393 5.52 -7.24 -5.08
C PRO A 393 7.05 -7.08 -5.05
N LEU A 394 7.67 -7.36 -3.92
CA LEU A 394 9.12 -7.29 -3.71
C LEU A 394 9.68 -8.63 -3.19
N ASN A 395 10.98 -8.86 -3.39
CA ASN A 395 11.70 -9.98 -2.77
C ASN A 395 12.52 -9.45 -1.60
N LEU A 396 12.47 -10.14 -0.46
CA LEU A 396 13.30 -9.80 0.69
C LEU A 396 14.74 -10.25 0.45
N GLN A 397 15.70 -9.50 0.99
CA GLN A 397 17.11 -9.91 0.94
C GLN A 397 17.41 -10.82 2.13
N TRP A 398 18.35 -11.74 1.97
CA TRP A 398 18.82 -12.64 3.01
C TRP A 398 20.32 -12.51 3.22
N ILE A 399 20.70 -12.61 4.49
CA ILE A 399 22.08 -12.57 4.95
C ILE A 399 22.31 -13.72 5.93
N ALA A 400 23.52 -14.24 5.95
CA ALA A 400 24.02 -15.07 7.03
C ALA A 400 24.64 -14.17 8.09
N VAL A 401 24.31 -14.42 9.36
CA VAL A 401 24.76 -13.65 10.52
C VAL A 401 25.43 -14.57 11.53
N LEU A 402 26.61 -14.21 12.01
CA LEU A 402 27.39 -15.05 12.93
C LEU A 402 26.63 -15.25 14.24
N ARG A 403 26.49 -16.52 14.67
CA ARG A 403 25.73 -16.88 15.88
C ARG A 403 26.26 -16.20 17.14
N GLU A 404 27.57 -16.04 17.28
CA GLU A 404 28.20 -15.41 18.44
C GLU A 404 27.78 -13.95 18.67
N LYS A 405 27.31 -13.28 17.61
CA LYS A 405 26.88 -11.87 17.64
C LYS A 405 25.36 -11.72 17.50
N THR A 406 24.62 -12.82 17.54
CA THR A 406 23.19 -12.84 17.18
C THR A 406 22.36 -13.56 18.22
N SER A 407 21.33 -12.89 18.72
CA SER A 407 20.29 -13.49 19.55
C SER A 407 19.16 -14.01 18.67
N PHE A 408 18.76 -15.26 18.86
CA PHE A 408 17.55 -15.85 18.28
C PHE A 408 16.63 -16.32 19.40
N ALA A 409 15.35 -15.99 19.28
CA ALA A 409 14.30 -16.44 20.19
C ALA A 409 13.11 -16.96 19.36
N ALA A 410 12.43 -17.98 19.88
CA ALA A 410 11.20 -18.53 19.31
C ALA A 410 10.29 -19.05 20.43
N ILE A 411 9.02 -19.31 20.10
CA ILE A 411 8.10 -20.03 20.99
C ILE A 411 8.57 -21.46 21.25
N GLU A 412 8.14 -22.07 22.35
CA GLU A 412 8.62 -23.39 22.80
C GLU A 412 8.42 -24.49 21.75
N SER A 413 7.35 -24.43 20.96
CA SER A 413 7.02 -25.42 19.94
C SER A 413 7.84 -25.26 18.64
N LEU A 414 8.68 -24.24 18.51
CA LEU A 414 9.39 -23.90 17.28
C LEU A 414 10.90 -23.78 17.52
N ASN A 415 11.70 -24.44 16.67
CA ASN A 415 13.14 -24.25 16.64
C ASN A 415 13.58 -23.56 15.35
N TYR A 416 14.81 -23.03 15.35
CA TYR A 416 15.38 -22.29 14.23
C TYR A 416 15.41 -23.10 12.92
N ASP A 417 15.84 -24.36 12.96
CA ASP A 417 16.01 -25.16 11.74
C ASP A 417 14.66 -25.43 11.05
N THR A 418 13.62 -25.67 11.85
CA THR A 418 12.25 -25.88 11.35
C THR A 418 11.70 -24.60 10.73
N LEU A 419 11.82 -23.46 11.43
CA LEU A 419 11.39 -22.15 10.93
C LEU A 419 12.00 -21.83 9.57
N ILE A 420 13.32 -21.96 9.47
CA ILE A 420 14.04 -21.61 8.24
C ILE A 420 13.73 -22.58 7.10
N PHE A 421 13.56 -23.87 7.40
CA PHE A 421 13.12 -24.85 6.42
C PHE A 421 11.72 -24.53 5.88
N ASP A 422 10.76 -24.19 6.75
CA ASP A 422 9.39 -23.87 6.35
C ASP A 422 9.31 -22.56 5.56
N GLU A 423 10.10 -21.56 5.93
CA GLU A 423 10.09 -20.24 5.29
C GLU A 423 10.84 -20.22 3.93
N LEU A 424 12.00 -20.88 3.82
CA LEU A 424 12.81 -20.88 2.59
C LEU A 424 12.56 -22.10 1.68
N GLY A 425 12.16 -23.24 2.25
CA GLY A 425 12.16 -24.52 1.57
C GLY A 425 13.56 -25.10 1.34
N GLU A 426 13.59 -26.39 1.03
CA GLU A 426 14.84 -27.19 0.92
C GLU A 426 15.81 -26.62 -0.14
N SER A 427 15.30 -26.25 -1.32
CA SER A 427 16.13 -25.81 -2.45
C SER A 427 16.90 -24.53 -2.13
N GLN A 428 16.21 -23.49 -1.65
CA GLN A 428 16.81 -22.20 -1.35
C GLN A 428 17.74 -22.28 -0.13
N LEU A 429 17.35 -23.04 0.90
CA LEU A 429 18.21 -23.29 2.07
C LEU A 429 19.52 -23.98 1.68
N ASN A 430 19.46 -25.03 0.84
CA ASN A 430 20.66 -25.72 0.36
C ASN A 430 21.56 -24.80 -0.47
N ALA A 431 20.99 -23.94 -1.31
CA ALA A 431 21.75 -22.97 -2.10
C ALA A 431 22.52 -21.97 -1.21
N PHE A 432 21.87 -21.45 -0.15
CA PHE A 432 22.50 -20.55 0.81
C PHE A 432 23.61 -21.23 1.62
N ASN A 433 23.38 -22.45 2.09
CA ASN A 433 24.40 -23.23 2.79
C ASN A 433 25.61 -23.53 1.87
N GLN A 434 25.35 -23.89 0.61
CA GLN A 434 26.41 -24.11 -0.37
C GLN A 434 27.25 -22.84 -0.61
N GLN A 435 26.61 -21.66 -0.66
CA GLN A 435 27.32 -20.40 -0.81
C GLN A 435 28.27 -20.11 0.36
N LEU A 436 27.85 -20.40 1.60
CA LEU A 436 28.73 -20.30 2.77
C LEU A 436 29.90 -21.27 2.69
N SER A 437 29.65 -22.54 2.35
CA SER A 437 30.71 -23.54 2.21
C SER A 437 31.72 -23.19 1.10
N LEU A 438 31.27 -22.59 -0.01
CA LEU A 438 32.15 -22.12 -1.09
C LEU A 438 33.08 -20.97 -0.65
N LEU A 439 32.70 -20.21 0.38
CA LEU A 439 33.53 -19.18 1.01
C LEU A 439 34.46 -19.76 2.09
N GLY A 440 34.44 -21.08 2.31
CA GLY A 440 35.20 -21.74 3.38
C GLY A 440 34.59 -21.56 4.77
N LEU A 441 33.32 -21.17 4.85
CA LEU A 441 32.59 -20.95 6.10
C LEU A 441 31.75 -22.18 6.45
N GLU A 442 31.64 -22.46 7.74
CA GLU A 442 30.80 -23.54 8.26
C GLU A 442 29.36 -23.03 8.46
N PRO A 443 28.35 -23.51 7.70
CA PRO A 443 26.99 -23.01 7.81
C PRO A 443 26.39 -23.08 9.22
N SER A 444 26.78 -24.08 10.03
CA SER A 444 26.27 -24.22 11.40
C SER A 444 26.73 -23.10 12.35
N HIS A 445 27.72 -22.29 11.98
CA HIS A 445 28.15 -21.12 12.75
C HIS A 445 27.31 -19.86 12.48
N TYR A 446 26.40 -19.93 11.51
CA TYR A 446 25.56 -18.80 11.10
C TYR A 446 24.08 -19.08 11.37
N TYR A 447 23.34 -18.00 11.59
CA TYR A 447 21.91 -17.94 11.35
C TYR A 447 21.65 -17.29 9.99
N LEU A 448 20.49 -17.57 9.40
CA LEU A 448 19.96 -16.93 8.21
C LEU A 448 18.91 -15.92 8.65
N MET A 449 19.00 -14.72 8.10
CA MET A 449 18.18 -13.60 8.53
C MET A 449 17.67 -12.82 7.31
N PRO A 450 16.35 -12.58 7.19
CA PRO A 450 15.82 -11.68 6.20
C PRO A 450 16.17 -10.23 6.57
N ILE A 451 16.31 -9.37 5.56
CA ILE A 451 16.56 -7.95 5.71
C ILE A 451 15.85 -7.20 4.59
N HIS A 452 15.30 -6.02 4.92
CA HIS A 452 14.75 -5.13 3.93
C HIS A 452 15.83 -4.73 2.90
N PRO A 453 15.56 -4.79 1.58
CA PRO A 453 16.55 -4.41 0.55
C PRO A 453 17.14 -3.00 0.72
N TRP A 454 16.30 -1.99 0.97
CA TRP A 454 16.74 -0.65 1.37
C TRP A 454 17.67 -0.63 2.58
N GLN A 455 17.35 -1.38 3.65
CA GLN A 455 18.16 -1.42 4.87
C GLN A 455 19.56 -2.00 4.60
N TRP A 456 19.64 -3.05 3.77
CA TRP A 456 20.92 -3.56 3.31
C TRP A 456 21.71 -2.51 2.52
N ARG A 457 21.06 -1.93 1.50
CA ARG A 457 21.68 -0.99 0.56
C ARG A 457 22.18 0.28 1.23
N GLU A 458 21.36 0.91 2.07
CA GLU A 458 21.65 2.23 2.62
C GLU A 458 22.36 2.22 3.97
N LYS A 459 22.14 1.19 4.80
CA LYS A 459 22.63 1.15 6.18
C LYS A 459 23.65 0.03 6.39
N VAL A 460 23.22 -1.23 6.26
CA VAL A 460 24.04 -2.37 6.70
C VAL A 460 25.32 -2.52 5.88
N SER A 461 25.25 -2.39 4.55
CA SER A 461 26.41 -2.52 3.66
C SER A 461 27.55 -1.52 3.94
N ARG A 462 27.25 -0.40 4.62
CA ARG A 462 28.20 0.66 4.96
C ARG A 462 28.55 0.69 6.43
N ILE A 463 27.54 0.72 7.30
CA ILE A 463 27.74 0.89 8.75
C ILE A 463 28.35 -0.38 9.35
N PHE A 464 27.95 -1.56 8.86
CA PHE A 464 28.46 -2.85 9.30
C PHE A 464 29.59 -3.36 8.39
N ALA A 465 30.28 -2.46 7.68
CA ALA A 465 31.32 -2.84 6.70
C ALA A 465 32.44 -3.67 7.33
N ALA A 466 32.80 -3.41 8.59
CA ALA A 466 33.77 -4.21 9.33
C ALA A 466 33.27 -5.66 9.52
N ASP A 467 32.01 -5.84 9.90
CA ASP A 467 31.41 -7.16 10.12
C ASP A 467 31.25 -7.93 8.81
N ILE A 468 30.94 -7.23 7.71
CA ILE A 468 30.91 -7.83 6.36
C ILE A 468 32.31 -8.25 5.91
N ALA A 469 33.32 -7.39 6.09
CA ALA A 469 34.70 -7.68 5.70
C ALA A 469 35.30 -8.86 6.48
N ASN A 470 34.91 -9.02 7.75
CA ASN A 470 35.30 -10.15 8.60
C ASN A 470 34.38 -11.38 8.44
N GLN A 471 33.43 -11.36 7.49
CA GLN A 471 32.47 -12.44 7.24
C GLN A 471 31.60 -12.79 8.46
N TYR A 472 31.40 -11.87 9.40
CA TYR A 472 30.38 -12.00 10.45
C TYR A 472 28.97 -11.78 9.87
N LEU A 473 28.90 -11.02 8.78
CA LEU A 473 27.71 -10.84 7.95
C LEU A 473 28.05 -11.23 6.50
N VAL A 474 27.27 -12.14 5.91
CA VAL A 474 27.50 -12.62 4.54
C VAL A 474 26.23 -12.45 3.71
N PRO A 475 26.24 -11.68 2.61
CA PRO A 475 25.07 -11.56 1.74
C PRO A 475 24.82 -12.86 0.94
N LEU A 476 23.57 -13.33 0.95
CA LEU A 476 23.18 -14.62 0.32
C LEU A 476 22.28 -14.47 -0.92
N GLY A 477 21.56 -13.35 -1.03
CA GLY A 477 20.69 -13.09 -2.19
C GLY A 477 19.28 -12.71 -1.75
N THR A 478 18.28 -12.97 -2.60
CA THR A 478 16.87 -12.61 -2.32
C THR A 478 16.00 -13.86 -2.21
N THR A 479 14.84 -13.73 -1.54
CA THR A 479 13.79 -14.76 -1.51
C THR A 479 13.33 -15.13 -2.92
N GLU A 480 12.87 -16.36 -3.09
CA GLU A 480 12.05 -16.73 -4.27
C GLU A 480 10.63 -16.15 -4.14
N ASP A 481 10.06 -16.25 -2.93
CA ASP A 481 8.75 -15.70 -2.60
C ASP A 481 8.67 -14.18 -2.78
N LYS A 482 7.50 -13.74 -3.24
CA LYS A 482 7.12 -12.34 -3.38
C LYS A 482 6.35 -11.87 -2.16
N TYR A 483 6.67 -10.67 -1.71
CA TYR A 483 6.09 -10.03 -0.54
C TYR A 483 5.46 -8.69 -0.90
N GLN A 484 4.49 -8.24 -0.11
CA GLN A 484 3.94 -6.88 -0.17
C GLN A 484 4.17 -6.15 1.15
N ALA A 485 4.68 -4.92 1.08
CA ALA A 485 4.78 -4.05 2.25
C ALA A 485 3.36 -3.73 2.78
N GLN A 486 3.15 -3.98 4.08
CA GLN A 486 1.92 -3.58 4.78
C GLN A 486 2.03 -2.10 5.22
N GLN A 487 0.96 -1.49 5.72
CA GLN A 487 0.93 -0.05 6.10
C GLN A 487 2.08 0.39 7.04
N SER A 488 2.60 -0.51 7.88
CA SER A 488 3.81 -0.29 8.70
C SER A 488 5.10 -0.01 7.92
N ILE A 489 5.09 -0.21 6.59
CA ILE A 489 6.22 -0.18 5.63
C ILE A 489 7.18 -1.36 5.79
N ARG A 490 7.54 -1.69 7.03
CA ARG A 490 8.60 -2.66 7.36
C ARG A 490 8.12 -4.09 7.66
N THR A 491 6.82 -4.33 7.57
CA THR A 491 6.19 -5.65 7.71
C THR A 491 5.71 -6.11 6.35
N PHE A 492 5.93 -7.38 6.03
CA PHE A 492 5.76 -7.93 4.71
C PHE A 492 4.84 -9.15 4.75
N PHE A 493 3.75 -9.11 3.98
CA PHE A 493 2.88 -10.26 3.75
C PHE A 493 3.38 -11.09 2.57
N ASN A 494 3.40 -12.42 2.69
CA ASN A 494 3.85 -13.31 1.62
C ASN A 494 2.72 -13.51 0.58
N LEU A 495 2.91 -12.96 -0.62
CA LEU A 495 1.96 -13.08 -1.73
C LEU A 495 2.05 -14.44 -2.44
N SER A 496 3.22 -15.08 -2.40
CA SER A 496 3.45 -16.38 -3.05
C SER A 496 2.79 -17.52 -2.29
N SER A 497 2.86 -17.48 -0.95
CA SER A 497 2.28 -18.47 -0.04
C SER A 497 1.65 -17.76 1.16
N PRO A 498 0.36 -17.35 1.08
CA PRO A 498 -0.35 -16.61 2.11
C PRO A 498 -0.35 -17.24 3.51
N GLU A 499 -0.13 -18.56 3.61
CA GLU A 499 -0.02 -19.32 4.87
C GLU A 499 1.31 -19.13 5.59
N LYS A 500 2.37 -18.67 4.91
CA LYS A 500 3.67 -18.39 5.54
C LYS A 500 3.62 -17.12 6.39
N CYS A 501 4.59 -16.99 7.29
CA CYS A 501 4.63 -15.87 8.21
C CYS A 501 4.70 -14.52 7.49
N TYR A 502 4.15 -13.48 8.13
CA TYR A 502 4.63 -12.14 7.86
C TYR A 502 6.08 -12.02 8.33
N VAL A 503 6.87 -11.24 7.62
CA VAL A 503 8.24 -10.89 8.03
C VAL A 503 8.27 -9.40 8.38
N LYS A 504 8.67 -9.05 9.60
CA LYS A 504 8.91 -7.65 10.01
C LYS A 504 10.40 -7.42 10.16
N THR A 505 10.91 -6.35 9.56
CA THR A 505 12.36 -6.08 9.46
C THR A 505 12.71 -4.73 10.10
N ALA A 506 13.96 -4.54 10.50
CA ALA A 506 14.48 -3.23 10.84
C ALA A 506 14.54 -2.35 9.59
N LEU A 507 14.07 -1.09 9.69
CA LEU A 507 14.11 -0.12 8.60
C LEU A 507 14.42 1.27 9.13
N SER A 508 15.62 1.77 8.90
CA SER A 508 16.09 3.04 9.46
C SER A 508 15.66 4.27 8.65
N ILE A 509 14.35 4.38 8.41
CA ILE A 509 13.68 5.60 7.93
C ILE A 509 12.96 6.29 9.09
N LEU A 510 12.80 7.60 9.01
CA LEU A 510 12.00 8.39 9.94
C LEU A 510 10.57 8.51 9.39
N ASN A 511 9.58 8.08 10.16
CA ASN A 511 8.17 8.26 9.80
C ASN A 511 7.33 8.54 11.06
N MET A 512 6.60 9.65 11.08
CA MET A 512 5.80 10.11 12.22
C MET A 512 6.64 10.27 13.49
N GLY A 513 7.83 10.89 13.39
CA GLY A 513 8.67 11.10 14.56
C GLY A 513 9.32 9.86 15.20
N PHE A 514 9.24 8.69 14.53
CA PHE A 514 9.90 7.46 14.94
C PHE A 514 10.86 6.94 13.88
N MET A 515 12.09 6.63 14.30
CA MET A 515 12.97 5.76 13.53
C MET A 515 12.45 4.32 13.57
N ARG A 516 12.17 3.73 12.41
CA ARG A 516 11.51 2.41 12.31
C ARG A 516 12.47 1.21 12.49
N GLY A 517 13.36 1.28 13.49
CA GLY A 517 14.28 0.20 13.88
C GLY A 517 13.66 -0.88 14.77
N LEU A 518 14.33 -2.03 14.89
CA LEU A 518 13.94 -3.14 15.78
C LEU A 518 15.10 -3.45 16.73
N SER A 519 14.83 -3.49 18.04
CA SER A 519 15.87 -3.68 19.06
C SER A 519 16.22 -5.16 19.28
N PRO A 520 17.48 -5.59 19.16
CA PRO A 520 17.90 -6.96 19.45
C PRO A 520 17.53 -7.43 20.87
N TYR A 521 17.64 -6.53 21.86
CA TYR A 521 17.28 -6.79 23.26
C TYR A 521 15.79 -6.98 23.49
N TYR A 522 14.98 -6.40 22.61
CA TYR A 522 13.53 -6.54 22.67
C TYR A 522 13.10 -7.82 21.94
N MET A 523 13.69 -8.06 20.76
CA MET A 523 13.49 -9.27 19.96
C MET A 523 13.77 -10.56 20.74
N SER A 524 14.76 -10.58 21.62
CA SER A 524 15.07 -11.77 22.43
C SER A 524 13.94 -12.18 23.40
N ARG A 525 13.00 -11.29 23.70
CA ARG A 525 11.86 -11.52 24.61
C ARG A 525 10.52 -11.56 23.88
N THR A 526 10.45 -11.05 22.65
CA THR A 526 9.22 -10.92 21.87
C THR A 526 8.39 -12.20 21.78
N PRO A 527 8.94 -13.39 21.44
CA PRO A 527 8.13 -14.62 21.36
C PRO A 527 7.55 -15.07 22.70
N ALA A 528 8.27 -14.85 23.80
CA ALA A 528 7.81 -15.16 25.15
C ALA A 528 6.67 -14.22 25.58
N ILE A 529 6.78 -12.92 25.28
CA ILE A 529 5.69 -11.94 25.48
C ILE A 529 4.44 -12.36 24.70
N ASN A 530 4.60 -12.72 23.43
CA ASN A 530 3.49 -13.14 22.59
C ASN A 530 2.83 -14.43 23.12
N THR A 531 3.61 -15.38 23.59
CA THR A 531 3.09 -16.61 24.22
C THR A 531 2.30 -16.30 25.48
N PHE A 532 2.83 -15.43 26.35
CA PHE A 532 2.16 -15.03 27.58
C PHE A 532 0.81 -14.34 27.30
N ILE A 533 0.79 -13.37 26.38
CA ILE A 533 -0.43 -12.66 26.01
C ILE A 533 -1.42 -13.59 25.30
N ALA A 534 -0.97 -14.42 24.36
CA ALA A 534 -1.85 -15.35 23.65
C ALA A 534 -2.51 -16.34 24.61
N ASN A 535 -1.75 -16.93 25.55
CA ASN A 535 -2.33 -17.81 26.56
C ASN A 535 -3.38 -17.10 27.42
N LEU A 536 -3.12 -15.85 27.85
CA LEU A 536 -4.10 -15.04 28.59
C LEU A 536 -5.40 -14.85 27.79
N ILE A 537 -5.31 -14.56 26.50
CA ILE A 537 -6.46 -14.35 25.62
C ILE A 537 -7.19 -15.68 25.33
N GLU A 538 -6.46 -16.77 25.08
CA GLU A 538 -7.01 -18.07 24.74
C GLU A 538 -7.67 -18.78 25.95
N ASP A 539 -7.11 -18.59 27.16
CA ASP A 539 -7.62 -19.22 28.39
C ASP A 539 -8.88 -18.53 28.95
N ASP A 540 -9.13 -17.27 28.60
CA ASP A 540 -10.34 -16.55 29.03
C ASP A 540 -11.50 -16.76 28.03
N PRO A 541 -12.61 -17.39 28.46
CA PRO A 541 -13.74 -17.69 27.58
C PRO A 541 -14.43 -16.44 27.03
N TYR A 542 -14.25 -15.27 27.66
CA TYR A 542 -14.84 -14.03 27.18
C TYR A 542 -14.23 -13.56 25.86
N PHE A 543 -12.91 -13.63 25.67
CA PHE A 543 -12.29 -13.28 24.38
C PHE A 543 -12.73 -14.23 23.27
N THR A 544 -12.85 -15.52 23.58
CA THR A 544 -13.40 -16.51 22.64
C THR A 544 -14.86 -16.21 22.29
N LYS A 545 -15.70 -15.87 23.28
CA LYS A 545 -17.09 -15.43 23.07
C LYS A 545 -17.16 -14.22 22.13
N LYS A 546 -16.23 -13.27 22.28
CA LYS A 546 -16.13 -12.04 21.48
C LYS A 546 -15.28 -12.18 20.22
N GLN A 547 -14.87 -13.41 19.86
CA GLN A 547 -14.11 -13.70 18.64
C GLN A 547 -12.87 -12.80 18.46
N PHE A 548 -12.16 -12.55 19.55
CA PHE A 548 -10.95 -11.73 19.57
C PHE A 548 -9.71 -12.63 19.60
N PHE A 549 -8.79 -12.40 18.67
CA PHE A 549 -7.60 -13.22 18.48
C PHE A 549 -6.35 -12.35 18.38
N VAL A 550 -5.18 -12.94 18.62
CA VAL A 550 -3.88 -12.29 18.42
C VAL A 550 -3.06 -13.04 17.38
N LEU A 551 -2.29 -12.34 16.55
CA LEU A 551 -1.26 -12.97 15.70
C LEU A 551 0.08 -12.92 16.43
N LYS A 552 0.60 -14.10 16.80
CA LYS A 552 1.84 -14.18 17.58
C LYS A 552 3.05 -13.88 16.70
N GLU A 553 3.98 -13.14 17.25
CA GLU A 553 5.35 -12.99 16.75
C GLU A 553 6.17 -14.19 17.25
N ILE A 554 6.09 -15.29 16.50
CA ILE A 554 6.51 -16.63 16.95
C ILE A 554 8.02 -16.84 16.97
N ALA A 555 8.78 -16.01 16.25
CA ALA A 555 10.23 -16.04 16.25
C ALA A 555 10.79 -14.64 15.98
N ALA A 556 11.96 -14.36 16.54
CA ALA A 556 12.67 -13.12 16.34
C ALA A 556 14.18 -13.33 16.38
N ILE A 557 14.90 -12.53 15.60
CA ILE A 557 16.35 -12.58 15.46
C ILE A 557 16.91 -11.16 15.49
N GLY A 558 17.97 -10.95 16.28
CA GLY A 558 18.60 -9.65 16.46
C GLY A 558 20.11 -9.74 16.49
N TYR A 559 20.77 -8.92 15.67
CA TYR A 559 22.23 -8.85 15.60
C TYR A 559 22.76 -7.71 16.46
N HIS A 560 23.76 -8.00 17.29
CA HIS A 560 24.39 -7.06 18.20
C HIS A 560 25.61 -6.40 17.52
N HIS A 561 25.59 -5.07 17.44
CA HIS A 561 26.70 -4.32 16.86
C HIS A 561 27.63 -3.77 17.96
N ASP A 562 28.71 -4.49 18.24
CA ASP A 562 29.64 -4.21 19.35
C ASP A 562 30.07 -2.74 19.45
N TYR A 563 30.48 -2.11 18.34
CA TYR A 563 30.94 -0.72 18.34
C TYR A 563 29.88 0.25 18.86
N TYR A 564 28.63 0.12 18.41
CA TYR A 564 27.57 1.04 18.82
C TYR A 564 27.03 0.71 20.21
N GLU A 565 26.99 -0.56 20.59
CA GLU A 565 26.62 -0.95 21.95
C GLU A 565 27.62 -0.45 22.99
N GLN A 566 28.92 -0.50 22.69
CA GLN A 566 29.96 0.06 23.56
C GLN A 566 29.97 1.59 23.56
N ALA A 567 29.70 2.22 22.41
CA ALA A 567 29.75 3.68 22.28
C ALA A 567 28.54 4.39 22.91
N THR A 568 27.40 3.71 23.04
CA THR A 568 26.16 4.32 23.54
C THR A 568 25.64 3.56 24.75
N GLN A 569 25.58 4.20 25.91
CA GLN A 569 25.04 3.59 27.13
C GLN A 569 23.51 3.59 27.14
N THR A 570 22.89 4.64 26.60
CA THR A 570 21.42 4.77 26.49
C THR A 570 20.87 4.05 25.26
N ASP A 571 19.54 3.99 25.16
CA ASP A 571 18.88 3.54 23.93
C ASP A 571 19.28 4.43 22.74
N SER A 572 19.42 3.83 21.56
CA SER A 572 19.87 4.50 20.35
C SER A 572 19.33 3.81 19.11
N PRO A 573 18.87 4.56 18.07
CA PRO A 573 18.49 3.98 16.79
C PRO A 573 19.58 3.12 16.13
N TYR A 574 20.86 3.39 16.43
CA TYR A 574 22.00 2.62 15.91
C TYR A 574 22.04 1.17 16.46
N LYS A 575 21.51 0.94 17.66
CA LYS A 575 21.36 -0.42 18.22
C LYS A 575 20.22 -1.21 17.57
N LYS A 576 19.37 -0.54 16.78
CA LYS A 576 18.10 -1.09 16.26
C LYS A 576 18.10 -1.31 14.74
N MET A 577 19.28 -1.32 14.10
CA MET A 577 19.40 -1.33 12.64
C MET A 577 19.33 -2.73 12.01
N LEU A 578 19.53 -3.79 12.79
CA LEU A 578 19.59 -5.16 12.25
C LEU A 578 18.87 -6.15 13.17
N SER A 579 17.58 -6.31 12.91
CA SER A 579 16.71 -7.29 13.56
C SER A 579 15.54 -7.64 12.64
N SER A 580 14.93 -8.80 12.85
CA SER A 580 13.73 -9.25 12.13
C SER A 580 12.91 -10.19 13.00
N LEU A 581 11.62 -10.29 12.70
CA LEU A 581 10.72 -11.23 13.35
C LEU A 581 9.76 -11.85 12.34
N TRP A 582 9.24 -13.01 12.70
CA TRP A 582 8.21 -13.74 11.97
C TRP A 582 6.92 -13.71 12.79
N ARG A 583 5.83 -13.29 12.15
CA ARG A 583 4.50 -13.25 12.75
C ARG A 583 3.59 -14.22 12.01
N GLU A 584 2.76 -14.93 12.75
CA GLU A 584 1.78 -15.87 12.19
C GLU A 584 0.94 -15.24 11.09
N SER A 585 0.64 -16.03 10.07
CA SER A 585 -0.39 -15.69 9.11
C SER A 585 -1.77 -16.11 9.64
N PRO A 586 -2.81 -15.28 9.46
CA PRO A 586 -4.19 -15.67 9.76
C PRO A 586 -4.71 -16.79 8.85
N TYR A 587 -3.98 -17.14 7.78
CA TYR A 587 -4.28 -18.26 6.89
C TYR A 587 -3.55 -19.55 7.27
N ALA A 588 -2.60 -19.49 8.21
CA ALA A 588 -1.88 -20.68 8.67
C ALA A 588 -2.82 -21.61 9.45
N PRO A 589 -2.73 -22.94 9.24
CA PRO A 589 -3.44 -23.90 10.07
C PRO A 589 -2.81 -24.00 11.47
N ASP A 590 -3.65 -24.14 12.49
CA ASP A 590 -3.23 -24.51 13.83
C ASP A 590 -2.76 -25.98 13.91
N GLN A 591 -2.29 -26.41 15.08
CA GLN A 591 -1.87 -27.78 15.34
C GLN A 591 -2.96 -28.86 15.11
N HIS A 592 -4.23 -28.47 15.04
CA HIS A 592 -5.37 -29.34 14.76
C HIS A 592 -5.84 -29.26 13.29
N GLY A 593 -5.17 -28.45 12.45
CA GLY A 593 -5.53 -28.22 11.06
C GLY A 593 -6.64 -27.19 10.84
N ASN A 594 -7.06 -26.45 11.88
CA ASN A 594 -8.05 -25.38 11.76
C ASN A 594 -7.38 -24.08 11.32
N VAL A 595 -8.02 -23.34 10.41
CA VAL A 595 -7.56 -22.01 10.01
C VAL A 595 -8.39 -20.94 10.71
N LEU A 596 -7.74 -19.86 11.13
CA LEU A 596 -8.41 -18.71 11.76
C LEU A 596 -9.39 -18.04 10.78
N VAL A 597 -9.05 -18.01 9.49
CA VAL A 597 -9.85 -17.42 8.42
C VAL A 597 -10.33 -18.48 7.45
N LYS A 598 -11.65 -18.63 7.32
CA LYS A 598 -12.25 -19.60 6.40
C LYS A 598 -12.27 -19.06 4.96
N LYS A 599 -12.38 -19.93 3.96
CA LYS A 599 -12.32 -19.55 2.53
C LYS A 599 -13.35 -18.52 2.08
N GLN A 600 -14.54 -18.48 2.70
CA GLN A 600 -15.58 -17.50 2.39
C GLN A 600 -15.41 -16.17 3.13
N GLN A 601 -14.52 -16.13 4.13
CA GLN A 601 -14.24 -14.95 4.92
C GLN A 601 -13.12 -14.14 4.25
N LYS A 602 -13.19 -12.82 4.36
CA LYS A 602 -12.17 -11.91 3.84
C LYS A 602 -11.53 -11.13 5.00
N LEU A 603 -10.29 -10.70 4.79
CA LEU A 603 -9.56 -9.84 5.73
C LEU A 603 -9.52 -8.40 5.25
N MET A 604 -9.54 -7.50 6.22
CA MET A 604 -9.44 -6.07 5.99
C MET A 604 -8.75 -5.40 7.17
N THR A 605 -7.77 -4.54 6.92
CA THR A 605 -7.25 -3.63 7.96
C THR A 605 -8.37 -2.77 8.53
N MET A 606 -8.40 -2.54 9.84
CA MET A 606 -9.41 -1.68 10.46
C MET A 606 -9.27 -0.21 10.01
N ALA A 607 -8.07 0.22 9.60
CA ALA A 607 -7.85 1.54 9.01
C ALA A 607 -8.76 1.81 7.79
N ALA A 608 -9.19 0.75 7.09
CA ALA A 608 -10.11 0.82 5.97
C ALA A 608 -11.49 1.35 6.34
N LEU A 609 -11.91 1.25 7.60
CA LEU A 609 -13.17 1.87 8.06
C LEU A 609 -13.15 3.40 7.96
N LEU A 610 -11.96 4.01 7.98
CA LEU A 610 -11.77 5.45 7.83
C LEU A 610 -11.47 5.88 6.40
N HIS A 611 -11.42 4.93 5.46
CA HIS A 611 -11.08 5.22 4.08
C HIS A 611 -12.23 5.94 3.36
N ILE A 612 -11.88 7.01 2.65
CA ILE A 612 -12.75 7.74 1.73
C ILE A 612 -12.12 7.67 0.34
N ASP A 613 -12.91 7.28 -0.66
CA ASP A 613 -12.47 7.24 -2.05
C ASP A 613 -12.46 8.64 -2.70
N GLU A 614 -12.02 8.72 -3.97
CA GLU A 614 -11.94 10.00 -4.70
C GLU A 614 -13.30 10.65 -4.95
N GLN A 615 -14.39 9.90 -4.84
CA GLN A 615 -15.76 10.38 -5.03
C GLN A 615 -16.39 10.85 -3.70
N GLY A 616 -15.67 10.73 -2.59
CA GLY A 616 -16.14 11.11 -1.26
C GLY A 616 -16.93 10.02 -0.55
N LYS A 617 -17.03 8.80 -1.10
CA LYS A 617 -17.73 7.68 -0.46
C LYS A 617 -16.79 6.97 0.50
N SER A 618 -17.26 6.72 1.72
CA SER A 618 -16.51 5.98 2.72
C SER A 618 -16.64 4.47 2.49
N LEU A 619 -15.57 3.73 2.80
CA LEU A 619 -15.58 2.28 2.68
C LEU A 619 -16.46 1.62 3.77
N ILE A 620 -16.56 2.21 4.96
CA ILE A 620 -17.48 1.71 5.99
C ILE A 620 -18.95 1.78 5.52
N SER A 621 -19.37 2.88 4.87
CA SER A 621 -20.74 2.97 4.33
C SER A 621 -20.97 1.98 3.19
N ALA A 622 -19.98 1.76 2.32
CA ALA A 622 -20.05 0.75 1.26
C ALA A 622 -20.18 -0.67 1.83
N LEU A 623 -19.44 -1.01 2.89
CA LEU A 623 -19.53 -2.32 3.55
C LEU A 623 -20.91 -2.53 4.17
N MET A 624 -21.45 -1.53 4.86
CA MET A 624 -22.76 -1.59 5.51
C MET A 624 -23.88 -1.74 4.49
N ALA A 625 -23.83 -0.98 3.39
CA ALA A 625 -24.82 -1.03 2.31
C ALA A 625 -24.86 -2.37 1.56
N ASP A 626 -23.72 -3.07 1.45
CA ASP A 626 -23.63 -4.40 0.84
C ASP A 626 -23.85 -5.54 1.86
N SER A 627 -23.96 -5.22 3.15
CA SER A 627 -24.19 -6.20 4.21
C SER A 627 -25.68 -6.56 4.34
N PRO A 628 -26.02 -7.75 4.87
CA PRO A 628 -27.40 -8.13 5.15
C PRO A 628 -28.00 -7.47 6.42
N LEU A 629 -27.23 -6.66 7.16
CA LEU A 629 -27.65 -6.03 8.41
C LEU A 629 -28.10 -4.58 8.17
N SER A 630 -28.94 -4.05 9.07
CA SER A 630 -29.18 -2.60 9.12
C SER A 630 -27.92 -1.88 9.63
N ASP A 631 -27.82 -0.58 9.33
CA ASP A 631 -26.65 0.23 9.74
C ASP A 631 -26.40 0.17 11.25
N HIS A 632 -27.45 0.34 12.07
CA HIS A 632 -27.35 0.22 13.54
C HIS A 632 -26.96 -1.18 14.01
N GLN A 633 -27.39 -2.25 13.31
CA GLN A 633 -27.05 -3.64 13.68
C GLN A 633 -25.59 -3.95 13.35
N TRP A 634 -25.12 -3.51 12.19
CA TRP A 634 -23.72 -3.65 11.79
C TRP A 634 -22.80 -2.95 12.79
N LEU A 635 -23.14 -1.72 13.18
CA LEU A 635 -22.33 -0.97 14.15
C LEU A 635 -22.32 -1.63 15.53
N LYS A 636 -23.46 -2.15 16.01
CA LYS A 636 -23.53 -2.92 17.26
C LYS A 636 -22.65 -4.17 17.21
N GLN A 637 -22.67 -4.90 16.09
CA GLN A 637 -21.82 -6.07 15.88
C GLN A 637 -20.33 -5.68 15.91
N TYR A 638 -19.95 -4.56 15.28
CA TYR A 638 -18.59 -4.04 15.36
C TYR A 638 -18.18 -3.70 16.80
N MET A 639 -19.02 -3.00 17.57
CA MET A 639 -18.72 -2.66 18.97
C MET A 639 -18.57 -3.91 19.86
N ASP A 640 -19.41 -4.92 19.66
CA ASP A 640 -19.33 -6.19 20.40
C ASP A 640 -18.00 -6.93 20.17
N LEU A 641 -17.49 -6.87 18.94
CA LEU A 641 -16.25 -7.56 18.57
C LEU A 641 -14.98 -6.74 18.84
N TYR A 642 -15.06 -5.42 18.77
CA TYR A 642 -13.90 -4.53 18.90
C TYR A 642 -13.78 -3.92 20.30
N LEU A 643 -14.83 -3.24 20.78
CA LEU A 643 -14.78 -2.47 22.02
C LEU A 643 -14.80 -3.39 23.25
N HIS A 644 -15.65 -4.41 23.27
CA HIS A 644 -15.82 -5.28 24.45
C HIS A 644 -14.53 -6.02 24.85
N PRO A 645 -13.76 -6.64 23.93
CA PRO A 645 -12.47 -7.24 24.28
C PRO A 645 -11.50 -6.23 24.89
N LEU A 646 -11.42 -5.01 24.35
CA LEU A 646 -10.49 -4.00 24.85
C LEU A 646 -10.89 -3.48 26.23
N LEU A 647 -12.19 -3.28 26.48
CA LEU A 647 -12.72 -3.03 27.82
C LEU A 647 -12.37 -4.18 28.77
N HIS A 648 -12.49 -5.42 28.30
CA HIS A 648 -12.17 -6.59 29.11
C HIS A 648 -10.69 -6.69 29.45
N SER A 649 -9.80 -6.50 28.49
CA SER A 649 -8.35 -6.42 28.71
C SER A 649 -8.01 -5.36 29.77
N PHE A 650 -8.59 -4.17 29.66
CA PHE A 650 -8.34 -3.09 30.62
C PHE A 650 -8.88 -3.44 32.02
N PHE A 651 -10.16 -3.79 32.13
CA PHE A 651 -10.82 -3.94 33.44
C PHE A 651 -10.46 -5.24 34.16
N ALA A 652 -10.36 -6.37 33.44
CA ALA A 652 -10.04 -7.65 34.05
C ALA A 652 -8.53 -7.85 34.27
N TYR A 653 -7.69 -7.31 33.37
CA TYR A 653 -6.27 -7.67 33.33
C TYR A 653 -5.30 -6.50 33.53
N ASP A 654 -5.79 -5.25 33.56
CA ASP A 654 -4.94 -4.05 33.43
C ASP A 654 -4.11 -4.07 32.12
N LEU A 655 -4.51 -4.90 31.15
CA LEU A 655 -3.82 -5.12 29.89
C LEU A 655 -4.33 -4.10 28.88
N VAL A 656 -3.40 -3.41 28.24
CA VAL A 656 -3.70 -2.50 27.14
C VAL A 656 -2.89 -2.85 25.91
N PHE A 657 -3.49 -2.60 24.75
CA PHE A 657 -2.88 -2.71 23.44
C PHE A 657 -2.67 -1.30 22.86
N MET A 658 -2.17 -1.23 21.64
CA MET A 658 -2.23 -0.04 20.80
C MET A 658 -3.27 -0.28 19.68
N PRO A 659 -4.58 -0.09 19.94
CA PRO A 659 -5.67 -0.58 19.09
C PRO A 659 -5.97 0.32 17.87
N HIS A 660 -4.97 1.00 17.32
CA HIS A 660 -5.18 1.85 16.14
C HIS A 660 -5.47 1.03 14.88
N GLY A 661 -6.03 1.68 13.85
CA GLY A 661 -6.51 1.05 12.61
C GLY A 661 -5.55 0.06 11.96
N GLU A 662 -4.25 0.35 11.97
CA GLU A 662 -3.24 -0.54 11.39
C GLU A 662 -3.04 -1.85 12.18
N ASN A 663 -3.21 -1.86 13.51
CA ASN A 663 -2.93 -3.03 14.37
C ASN A 663 -4.08 -4.01 14.47
N LEU A 664 -5.20 -3.71 13.83
CA LEU A 664 -6.37 -4.55 13.82
C LEU A 664 -6.72 -4.99 12.41
N ILE A 665 -7.01 -6.27 12.29
CA ILE A 665 -7.51 -6.90 11.07
C ILE A 665 -8.93 -7.41 11.38
N LEU A 666 -9.89 -6.92 10.62
CA LEU A 666 -11.25 -7.41 10.63
C LEU A 666 -11.34 -8.68 9.77
N VAL A 667 -11.98 -9.71 10.32
CA VAL A 667 -12.47 -10.84 9.52
C VAL A 667 -13.92 -10.56 9.19
N LEU A 668 -14.24 -10.51 7.90
CA LEU A 668 -15.56 -10.17 7.39
C LEU A 668 -16.20 -11.39 6.70
N GLU A 669 -17.50 -11.58 6.91
CA GLU A 669 -18.36 -12.56 6.21
C GLU A 669 -19.58 -11.80 5.72
N ASP A 670 -19.87 -11.82 4.40
CA ASP A 670 -20.89 -10.98 3.77
C ASP A 670 -20.81 -9.50 4.19
N ASN A 671 -19.58 -8.97 4.23
CA ASN A 671 -19.22 -7.61 4.67
C ASN A 671 -19.58 -7.26 6.13
N VAL A 672 -19.98 -8.23 6.94
CA VAL A 672 -20.20 -8.07 8.39
C VAL A 672 -18.96 -8.51 9.16
N PRO A 673 -18.48 -7.74 10.16
CA PRO A 673 -17.41 -8.19 11.04
C PRO A 673 -17.84 -9.38 11.87
N VAL A 674 -17.03 -10.44 11.82
CA VAL A 674 -17.27 -11.70 12.55
C VAL A 674 -16.13 -12.05 13.52
N LYS A 675 -14.93 -11.50 13.32
CA LYS A 675 -13.78 -11.64 14.24
C LYS A 675 -12.88 -10.41 14.17
N ILE A 676 -12.13 -10.19 15.24
CA ILE A 676 -11.07 -9.17 15.31
C ILE A 676 -9.75 -9.85 15.62
N ILE A 677 -8.71 -9.46 14.88
CA ILE A 677 -7.36 -9.98 15.04
C ILE A 677 -6.42 -8.82 15.37
N MET A 678 -5.77 -8.89 16.53
CA MET A 678 -4.76 -7.94 17.00
C MET A 678 -3.35 -8.40 16.61
N LYS A 679 -2.51 -7.44 16.21
CA LYS A 679 -1.09 -7.68 15.89
C LYS A 679 -0.19 -6.62 16.54
N ASP A 680 1.12 -6.76 16.35
CA ASP A 680 2.16 -5.91 16.97
C ASP A 680 2.11 -5.96 18.50
N ILE A 681 2.09 -7.18 19.04
CA ILE A 681 1.98 -7.44 20.47
C ILE A 681 3.27 -7.08 21.18
N GLY A 682 4.40 -7.60 20.68
CA GLY A 682 5.67 -7.55 21.37
C GLY A 682 6.00 -6.16 21.87
N GLU A 683 6.10 -5.18 20.97
CA GLU A 683 6.59 -3.82 21.27
C GLU A 683 5.55 -2.91 21.97
N GLU A 684 4.26 -3.20 21.86
CA GLU A 684 3.20 -2.22 22.15
C GLU A 684 2.39 -2.52 23.42
N VAL A 685 2.23 -3.79 23.80
CA VAL A 685 1.38 -4.15 24.95
C VAL A 685 1.98 -3.70 26.29
N ALA A 686 1.11 -3.35 27.22
CA ALA A 686 1.49 -2.97 28.57
C ALA A 686 0.47 -3.47 29.60
N ILE A 687 0.94 -3.66 30.83
CA ILE A 687 0.12 -3.97 32.01
C ILE A 687 0.24 -2.78 32.97
N LEU A 688 -0.87 -2.06 33.17
CA LEU A 688 -0.93 -0.78 33.89
C LEU A 688 -0.97 -0.92 35.42
N ASN A 689 -0.53 -2.06 35.93
CA ASN A 689 -0.57 -2.41 37.35
C ASN A 689 0.77 -3.01 37.78
N GLY A 690 1.70 -2.13 38.17
CA GLY A 690 3.06 -2.51 38.59
C GLY A 690 3.12 -3.37 39.85
N GLU A 691 2.04 -3.50 40.62
CA GLU A 691 2.00 -4.34 41.83
C GLU A 691 1.73 -5.82 41.52
N LYS A 692 1.23 -6.15 40.32
CA LYS A 692 0.96 -7.53 39.92
C LYS A 692 2.29 -8.25 39.69
N THR A 693 2.53 -9.34 40.42
CA THR A 693 3.73 -10.16 40.22
C THR A 693 3.68 -10.84 38.85
N LEU A 694 4.40 -10.27 37.88
CA LEU A 694 4.61 -10.87 36.56
C LEU A 694 5.75 -11.89 36.63
N PRO A 695 5.75 -12.92 35.75
CA PRO A 695 6.92 -13.76 35.54
C PRO A 695 8.16 -12.89 35.28
N SER A 696 9.34 -13.34 35.72
CA SER A 696 10.60 -12.56 35.62
C SER A 696 10.84 -11.99 34.22
N ASP A 697 10.53 -12.78 33.20
CA ASP A 697 10.79 -12.46 31.80
C ASP A 697 9.77 -11.45 31.23
N MET A 698 8.63 -11.29 31.90
CA MET A 698 7.50 -10.42 31.51
C MET A 698 7.45 -9.10 32.29
N THR A 699 8.39 -8.88 33.21
CA THR A 699 8.47 -7.64 34.01
C THR A 699 8.54 -6.38 33.17
N CYS A 700 9.09 -6.46 31.95
CA CYS A 700 9.12 -5.34 31.01
C CYS A 700 7.76 -4.88 30.47
N LEU A 701 6.69 -5.67 30.67
CA LEU A 701 5.33 -5.28 30.33
C LEU A 701 4.67 -4.40 31.40
N ALA A 702 5.16 -4.43 32.64
CA ALA A 702 4.61 -3.60 33.70
C ALA A 702 4.98 -2.13 33.46
N VAL A 703 3.97 -1.27 33.42
CA VAL A 703 4.14 0.18 33.27
C VAL A 703 3.44 0.86 34.43
N GLU A 704 4.16 1.75 35.11
CA GLU A 704 3.59 2.66 36.09
C GLU A 704 3.14 3.94 35.38
N LEU A 705 1.88 4.33 35.60
CA LEU A 705 1.28 5.54 35.06
C LEU A 705 0.46 6.22 36.14
N GLU A 706 0.29 7.53 36.01
CA GLU A 706 -0.65 8.26 36.85
C GLU A 706 -2.09 7.73 36.63
N GLU A 707 -2.86 7.66 37.71
CA GLU A 707 -4.20 7.04 37.69
C GLU A 707 -5.15 7.62 36.62
N PRO A 708 -5.23 8.95 36.41
CA PRO A 708 -6.07 9.52 35.35
C PRO A 708 -5.64 9.12 33.94
N MET A 709 -4.34 8.86 33.72
CA MET A 709 -3.78 8.55 32.40
C MET A 709 -4.14 7.14 31.93
N LYS A 710 -4.46 6.22 32.84
CA LYS A 710 -4.82 4.84 32.47
C LYS A 710 -6.05 4.78 31.56
N LEU A 711 -7.03 5.68 31.76
CA LEU A 711 -8.22 5.75 30.92
C LEU A 711 -7.94 6.22 29.49
N ASN A 712 -6.80 6.85 29.20
CA ASN A 712 -6.48 7.32 27.86
C ASN A 712 -6.34 6.18 26.85
N TYR A 713 -5.97 4.96 27.28
CA TYR A 713 -5.96 3.79 26.39
C TYR A 713 -7.36 3.41 25.85
N ILE A 714 -8.43 4.01 26.39
CA ILE A 714 -9.78 3.93 25.85
C ILE A 714 -10.21 5.30 25.30
N LEU A 715 -10.18 6.35 26.12
CA LEU A 715 -10.72 7.66 25.75
C LEU A 715 -9.89 8.37 24.67
N LEU A 716 -8.57 8.22 24.66
CA LEU A 716 -7.71 8.74 23.59
C LEU A 716 -7.65 7.75 22.43
N ASP A 717 -7.11 6.55 22.66
CA ASP A 717 -6.73 5.64 21.59
C ASP A 717 -7.94 5.12 20.80
N ILE A 718 -9.11 5.04 21.43
CA ILE A 718 -10.34 4.56 20.79
C ILE A 718 -11.29 5.72 20.49
N PHE A 719 -11.69 6.51 21.49
CA PHE A 719 -12.73 7.51 21.27
C PHE A 719 -12.22 8.65 20.41
N ASP A 720 -11.09 9.24 20.81
CA ASP A 720 -10.55 10.42 20.15
C ASP A 720 -9.75 10.09 18.87
N CYS A 721 -9.07 8.95 18.80
CA CYS A 721 -8.24 8.59 17.64
C CYS A 721 -8.95 7.75 16.57
N ILE A 722 -10.13 7.19 16.85
CA ILE A 722 -10.86 6.32 15.92
C ILE A 722 -12.33 6.72 15.80
N PHE A 723 -13.08 6.70 16.90
CA PHE A 723 -14.53 6.96 16.86
C PHE A 723 -14.86 8.39 16.45
N ARG A 724 -14.02 9.37 16.83
CA ARG A 724 -14.09 10.76 16.35
C ARG A 724 -14.12 10.86 14.82
N PHE A 725 -13.50 9.91 14.12
CA PHE A 725 -13.47 9.86 12.66
C PHE A 725 -14.54 8.95 12.06
N ILE A 726 -14.97 7.89 12.77
CA ILE A 726 -16.06 7.02 12.29
C ILE A 726 -17.42 7.74 12.36
N ALA A 727 -17.72 8.42 13.47
CA ALA A 727 -19.04 8.99 13.70
C ALA A 727 -19.48 9.98 12.59
N PRO A 728 -18.63 10.93 12.13
CA PRO A 728 -18.99 11.81 11.02
C PRO A 728 -19.22 11.08 9.68
N LEU A 729 -18.46 10.01 9.41
CA LEU A 729 -18.62 9.24 8.17
C LEU A 729 -19.98 8.54 8.13
N LEU A 730 -20.40 7.98 9.25
CA LEU A 730 -21.69 7.32 9.38
C LEU A 730 -22.84 8.33 9.33
N ASP A 731 -22.73 9.43 10.07
CA ASP A 731 -23.75 10.48 10.10
C ASP A 731 -24.03 11.08 8.71
N GLN A 732 -22.99 11.23 7.88
CA GLN A 732 -23.13 11.79 6.53
C GLN A 732 -23.62 10.80 5.47
N GLN A 733 -23.42 9.49 5.67
CA GLN A 733 -23.52 8.51 4.58
C GLN A 733 -24.40 7.29 4.88
N THR A 734 -24.96 7.21 6.08
CA THR A 734 -25.77 6.08 6.57
C THR A 734 -26.98 6.57 7.36
N GLU A 735 -27.81 5.66 7.86
CA GLU A 735 -28.93 6.00 8.74
C GLU A 735 -28.51 6.27 10.20
N VAL A 736 -27.23 6.10 10.56
CA VAL A 736 -26.73 6.28 11.93
C VAL A 736 -26.28 7.72 12.14
N SER A 737 -27.06 8.50 12.89
CA SER A 737 -26.65 9.85 13.29
C SER A 737 -25.48 9.85 14.30
N GLU A 738 -24.81 10.98 14.49
CA GLU A 738 -23.80 11.13 15.55
C GLU A 738 -24.36 10.77 16.95
N SER A 739 -25.61 11.17 17.23
CA SER A 739 -26.27 10.83 18.49
C SER A 739 -26.48 9.31 18.62
N ASP A 740 -26.94 8.66 17.54
CA ASP A 740 -27.12 7.21 17.52
C ASP A 740 -25.79 6.48 17.73
N PHE A 741 -24.72 6.97 17.10
CA PHE A 741 -23.38 6.40 17.24
C PHE A 741 -22.93 6.38 18.71
N TRP A 742 -22.98 7.53 19.38
CA TRP A 742 -22.55 7.63 20.78
C TRP A 742 -23.50 6.91 21.74
N GLU A 743 -24.79 6.84 21.42
CA GLU A 743 -25.74 5.99 22.16
C GLU A 743 -25.41 4.50 22.02
N ILE A 744 -25.02 4.04 20.82
CA ILE A 744 -24.58 2.64 20.61
C ILE A 744 -23.28 2.35 21.37
N VAL A 745 -22.31 3.27 21.36
CA VAL A 745 -21.09 3.14 22.17
C VAL A 745 -21.43 3.09 23.67
N SER A 746 -22.30 3.99 24.14
CA SER A 746 -22.76 4.02 25.53
C SER A 746 -23.43 2.72 25.97
N ASN A 747 -24.34 2.20 25.13
CA ASN A 747 -25.04 0.94 25.39
C ASN A 747 -24.05 -0.23 25.43
N SER A 748 -23.08 -0.28 24.51
CA SER A 748 -22.03 -1.31 24.50
C SER A 748 -21.19 -1.29 25.77
N VAL A 749 -20.77 -0.11 26.25
CA VAL A 749 -20.06 0.02 27.53
C VAL A 749 -20.91 -0.50 28.70
N LYS A 750 -22.19 -0.10 28.77
CA LYS A 750 -23.11 -0.55 29.81
C LYS A 750 -23.35 -2.05 29.77
N ASP A 751 -23.57 -2.63 28.59
CA ASP A 751 -23.79 -4.06 28.41
C ASP A 751 -22.57 -4.85 28.91
N TYR A 752 -21.35 -4.42 28.56
CA TYR A 752 -20.13 -5.01 29.13
C TYR A 752 -20.10 -4.91 30.66
N GLN A 753 -20.35 -3.72 31.22
CA GLN A 753 -20.29 -3.54 32.68
C GLN A 753 -21.36 -4.39 33.42
N GLN A 754 -22.54 -4.58 32.82
CA GLN A 754 -23.59 -5.44 33.36
C GLN A 754 -23.26 -6.93 33.28
N GLU A 755 -22.56 -7.37 32.23
CA GLU A 755 -22.06 -8.76 32.12
C GLU A 755 -20.97 -9.06 33.17
N HIS A 756 -20.27 -8.06 33.68
CA HIS A 756 -19.11 -8.21 34.59
C HIS A 756 -19.20 -7.38 35.90
N PRO A 757 -20.23 -7.58 36.74
CA PRO A 757 -20.45 -6.77 37.94
C PRO A 757 -19.32 -6.89 38.99
N GLN A 758 -18.48 -7.93 38.90
CA GLN A 758 -17.31 -8.10 39.75
C GLN A 758 -16.29 -6.95 39.64
N PHE A 759 -16.33 -6.16 38.55
CA PHE A 759 -15.43 -5.04 38.33
C PHE A 759 -16.03 -3.67 38.70
N ASN A 760 -17.19 -3.62 39.36
CA ASN A 760 -17.89 -2.37 39.72
C ASN A 760 -17.01 -1.32 40.41
N ALA A 761 -16.19 -1.72 41.38
CA ALA A 761 -15.27 -0.79 42.05
C ALA A 761 -14.25 -0.18 41.08
N LYS A 762 -13.82 -0.94 40.07
CA LYS A 762 -12.89 -0.49 39.04
C LYS A 762 -13.59 0.39 37.99
N TYR A 763 -14.86 0.13 37.67
CA TYR A 763 -15.68 1.02 36.83
C TYR A 763 -15.90 2.39 37.49
N GLN A 764 -16.15 2.42 38.81
CA GLN A 764 -16.27 3.68 39.56
C GLN A 764 -14.94 4.45 39.62
N ARG A 765 -13.81 3.74 39.75
CA ARG A 765 -12.47 4.34 39.75
C ARG A 765 -12.07 4.89 38.38
N TYR A 766 -12.34 4.12 37.32
CA TYR A 766 -12.04 4.49 35.94
C TYR A 766 -13.36 4.70 35.19
N ASP A 767 -14.00 5.83 35.51
CA ASP A 767 -15.33 6.17 35.05
C ASP A 767 -15.35 6.66 33.59
N LEU A 768 -15.82 5.79 32.68
CA LEU A 768 -16.00 6.11 31.27
C LEU A 768 -17.12 7.13 31.00
N TYR A 769 -17.93 7.48 32.01
CA TYR A 769 -19.00 8.48 31.93
C TYR A 769 -18.62 9.81 32.60
N CYS A 770 -17.32 10.05 32.85
CA CYS A 770 -16.83 11.33 33.34
C CYS A 770 -17.26 12.48 32.40
N SER A 771 -17.43 13.70 32.91
CA SER A 771 -17.91 14.85 32.11
C SER A 771 -16.91 15.26 31.03
N THR A 772 -15.62 15.21 31.36
CA THR A 772 -14.50 15.59 30.49
C THR A 772 -13.32 14.65 30.73
N PHE A 773 -12.39 14.61 29.78
CA PHE A 773 -11.12 13.92 29.94
C PHE A 773 -9.97 14.71 29.30
N ALA A 774 -8.73 14.37 29.68
CA ALA A 774 -7.54 15.09 29.22
C ALA A 774 -7.37 14.97 27.69
N ARG A 775 -7.30 16.12 27.01
CA ARG A 775 -7.04 16.17 25.57
C ARG A 775 -5.55 15.95 25.29
N THR A 776 -5.18 14.73 24.93
CA THR A 776 -3.80 14.40 24.56
C THR A 776 -3.54 14.73 23.09
N CYS A 777 -2.61 15.65 22.84
CA CYS A 777 -2.43 16.30 21.55
C CYS A 777 -1.29 15.63 20.76
N LEU A 778 -1.62 14.70 19.86
CA LEU A 778 -0.63 13.91 19.13
C LEU A 778 0.27 14.76 18.20
N ASN A 779 -0.28 15.74 17.49
CA ASN A 779 0.53 16.63 16.65
C ASN A 779 1.47 17.49 17.50
N ARG A 780 1.05 17.97 18.68
CA ARG A 780 1.96 18.65 19.64
C ARG A 780 3.14 17.76 20.06
N ILE A 781 2.91 16.46 20.27
CA ILE A 781 4.00 15.51 20.57
C ILE A 781 5.00 15.44 19.42
N GLN A 782 4.50 15.34 18.17
CA GLN A 782 5.36 15.32 16.98
C GLN A 782 6.10 16.65 16.78
N LEU A 783 5.42 17.78 16.93
CA LEU A 783 6.02 19.13 16.79
C LEU A 783 7.11 19.39 17.84
N ASN A 784 6.95 18.86 19.05
CA ASN A 784 7.94 18.97 20.11
C ASN A 784 9.23 18.19 19.80
N ASN A 785 9.12 16.96 19.27
CA ASN A 785 10.27 16.19 18.83
C ASN A 785 9.91 15.24 17.68
N ASN A 786 10.15 15.69 16.45
CA ASN A 786 9.85 14.92 15.25
C ASN A 786 10.97 13.94 14.83
N GLN A 787 11.96 13.69 15.70
CA GLN A 787 13.01 12.70 15.48
C GLN A 787 12.94 11.53 16.48
N GLN A 788 12.41 11.80 17.67
CA GLN A 788 12.15 10.82 18.72
C GLN A 788 10.96 11.28 19.58
N MET A 789 9.75 10.90 19.16
CA MET A 789 8.53 11.37 19.81
C MET A 789 8.30 10.84 21.22
N ILE A 790 8.55 9.56 21.46
CA ILE A 790 8.28 8.90 22.75
C ILE A 790 9.58 8.31 23.29
N ASP A 791 9.76 8.45 24.60
CA ASP A 791 10.74 7.72 25.37
C ASP A 791 10.06 6.45 25.91
N LEU A 792 10.50 5.26 25.49
CA LEU A 792 9.86 4.01 25.91
C LEU A 792 10.11 3.69 27.39
N GLU A 793 11.15 4.29 27.99
CA GLU A 793 11.46 4.18 29.42
C GLU A 793 10.62 5.16 30.26
N ASP A 794 10.04 6.19 29.64
CA ASP A 794 9.20 7.20 30.28
C ASP A 794 8.12 7.71 29.28
N ARG A 795 7.05 6.93 29.16
CA ARG A 795 5.99 7.15 28.15
C ARG A 795 5.21 8.45 28.38
N GLU A 796 5.20 9.00 29.60
CA GLU A 796 4.41 10.19 29.96
C GLU A 796 5.17 11.50 29.71
N LYS A 797 6.50 11.51 29.84
CA LYS A 797 7.36 12.71 29.74
C LYS A 797 7.13 13.57 28.50
N ASN A 798 6.81 12.95 27.37
CA ASN A 798 6.63 13.64 26.10
C ASN A 798 5.17 13.92 25.76
N LEU A 799 4.20 13.46 26.57
CA LEU A 799 2.79 13.78 26.35
C LEU A 799 2.58 15.28 26.40
N ARG A 800 1.63 15.75 25.61
CA ARG A 800 1.25 17.15 25.49
C ARG A 800 -0.25 17.23 25.59
N PHE A 801 -0.73 18.20 26.36
CA PHE A 801 -2.13 18.37 26.67
C PHE A 801 -2.61 19.76 26.27
N ALA A 802 -3.90 19.87 25.96
CA ALA A 802 -4.63 21.14 25.89
C ALA A 802 -5.76 21.12 26.92
N GLU A 803 -6.72 22.04 26.83
CA GLU A 803 -7.89 21.99 27.72
C GLU A 803 -8.64 20.67 27.55
N ASP A 804 -9.16 20.16 28.66
CA ASP A 804 -9.97 18.95 28.70
C ASP A 804 -11.09 18.99 27.64
N ILE A 805 -11.41 17.83 27.10
CA ILE A 805 -12.43 17.68 26.07
C ILE A 805 -13.70 17.06 26.66
N ALA A 806 -14.86 17.50 26.19
CA ALA A 806 -16.14 16.94 26.62
C ALA A 806 -16.27 15.47 26.21
N ASN A 807 -16.68 14.63 27.15
CA ASN A 807 -16.90 13.22 26.89
C ASN A 807 -18.30 13.00 26.29
N PRO A 808 -18.42 12.42 25.08
CA PRO A 808 -19.72 12.15 24.47
C PRO A 808 -20.61 11.24 25.32
N LEU A 809 -20.01 10.35 26.13
CA LEU A 809 -20.77 9.45 27.00
C LEU A 809 -21.37 10.14 28.22
N ALA A 810 -20.88 11.33 28.60
CA ALA A 810 -21.40 12.07 29.75
C ALA A 810 -22.91 12.35 29.64
N LEU A 811 -23.44 12.48 28.42
CA LEU A 811 -24.86 12.66 28.14
C LEU A 811 -25.74 11.49 28.62
N PHE A 812 -25.15 10.30 28.77
CA PHE A 812 -25.84 9.08 29.20
C PHE A 812 -25.57 8.70 30.65
N ALA A 813 -24.75 9.49 31.36
CA ALA A 813 -24.29 9.18 32.71
C ALA A 813 -25.45 8.91 33.70
N GLU A 814 -26.55 9.67 33.63
CA GLU A 814 -27.69 9.49 34.54
C GLU A 814 -28.36 8.11 34.43
N THR A 815 -28.32 7.49 33.25
CA THR A 815 -29.04 6.24 32.95
C THR A 815 -28.13 5.03 32.79
N HIS A 816 -26.82 5.24 32.62
CA HIS A 816 -25.85 4.18 32.32
C HIS A 816 -24.74 4.04 33.36
N ARG A 817 -24.41 5.10 34.11
CA ARG A 817 -23.31 5.08 35.06
C ARG A 817 -23.62 4.17 36.25
N ILE A 818 -22.67 3.31 36.60
CA ILE A 818 -22.74 2.47 37.80
C ILE A 818 -22.49 3.35 39.03
N THR A 819 -23.49 3.40 39.91
CA THR A 819 -23.45 4.15 41.18
C THR A 819 -22.69 3.41 42.27
#